data_AF-A0A953RIA8-F1
#
_entry.id   AF-A0A953RIA8-F1
#
_cell.length_a   1.000
_cell.length_b   1.000
_cell.length_c   1.000
_cell.angle_alpha   90.00
_cell.angle_beta   90.00
_cell.angle_gamma   90.00
#
_symmetry.space_group_name_H-M   'P 1'
#
loop_
_entity.id
_entity.type
_entity.pdbx_description
1 polymer ?
#
loop_
_entity_poly.entity_id
_entity_poly.type
_entity_poly.pdbx_seq_one_letter_code
_entity_poly.pdbx_strand_id
1 'polypeptide(L)'
;LKGQEDDVPEEPILPASEEEKALNDKLGPIETANERWGSHTGWGATQRPAGFKSWTEVITFLNRLYRELSEVRSTEGWNVSPWCDFRNFMDTTFADAIGRARAVCRAEDPHARCATEGGQAPFAFGWYNYENVVKVVDVIEPYNIGNNVEVIRSLNPAVIMVSTHGYQHKPGKPLTDEDRLYQKRAPQPIWWGLFHHHRGSLIWDANLPEYQFVDQQTRELTPSAMTFSDAFNELHQGIGKLIINSRRLHDGIAIHFSQPSMQVHWLLDNVGNARNWMLKSGEDRHSHFTGVRNSWTKLIEDLGLQYEFVGQGKIEEGKLAGNEYRLLIMPQSVAVSEREVEQIRQFVRAGGMLVADYRTATMNEHGRDLGRGQLDDVFGIAHAKGQAKGPAIIGLESDPSLPLQGKKLNLNVGDETIRTTSGKAFAQSGQVPLIIVNSFGQGKAVFLNLEISTYPYDRLQANSASSLPELMAGVFGLAQIEPQVRVLDSAGRRLPGAEIVRFANGAHEHVAVFRNPQTDDGGWGDLPTLPERGWAGEIDNSLLEKPAEITLAWSAAMPTYDARGKRDLGAVAKVQMVLDPWSPLVFTRTPNPIPELRVGVPEQVQAGAPLAVTLGMEAPLPQGTFRIVRLELAAPEGHPCELYNRNVRVESTSHVERFHLAYNDPDGQWRVTAHDLVSGRTVEASFTLRT
;
A
#
# COMPACT_ATOMS: atom_id res chain seq x y z
N LEU A 1 6.79 -12.28 -25.33
CA LEU A 1 7.05 -11.94 -26.74
C LEU A 1 8.53 -11.58 -26.87
N LYS A 2 9.36 -12.50 -27.36
CA LYS A 2 10.75 -12.21 -27.74
C LYS A 2 10.77 -12.08 -29.27
N GLY A 3 11.31 -10.96 -29.76
CA GLY A 3 11.64 -10.78 -31.16
C GLY A 3 10.88 -9.64 -31.83
N GLN A 4 11.42 -8.43 -31.72
CA GLN A 4 11.66 -7.51 -32.84
C GLN A 4 12.48 -6.34 -32.27
N GLU A 5 13.75 -6.25 -32.69
CA GLU A 5 14.50 -5.00 -32.61
C GLU A 5 13.84 -4.06 -33.61
N ASP A 6 12.86 -3.29 -33.14
CA ASP A 6 12.33 -2.18 -33.91
C ASP A 6 13.27 -0.99 -33.73
N ASP A 7 13.83 -0.54 -34.86
CA ASP A 7 14.42 0.78 -35.01
C ASP A 7 13.44 1.83 -34.45
N VAL A 8 13.84 2.50 -33.37
CA VAL A 8 13.10 3.65 -32.85
C VAL A 8 13.22 4.78 -33.88
N PRO A 9 12.10 5.30 -34.43
CA PRO A 9 12.18 6.34 -35.45
C PRO A 9 12.79 7.62 -34.86
N GLU A 10 13.81 8.18 -35.55
CA GLU A 10 14.48 9.45 -35.26
C GLU A 10 13.67 10.70 -35.66
N GLU A 11 12.35 10.60 -35.80
CA GLU A 11 11.52 11.76 -36.18
C GLU A 11 10.81 12.38 -34.97
N PRO A 12 10.86 13.72 -34.79
CA PRO A 12 10.06 14.40 -33.78
C PRO A 12 8.56 14.20 -34.08
N ILE A 13 7.80 13.85 -33.04
CA ILE A 13 6.42 13.37 -33.15
C ILE A 13 5.43 14.53 -33.48
N LEU A 14 5.85 15.79 -33.45
CA LEU A 14 5.08 16.97 -33.89
C LEU A 14 6.01 18.04 -34.49
N PRO A 15 5.51 18.99 -35.31
CA PRO A 15 6.30 20.13 -35.74
C PRO A 15 6.72 20.98 -34.53
N ALA A 16 8.02 21.32 -34.43
CA ALA A 16 8.63 21.97 -33.27
C ALA A 16 7.83 23.17 -32.71
N SER A 17 7.14 23.95 -33.55
CA SER A 17 6.35 25.12 -33.12
C SER A 17 5.13 24.77 -32.26
N GLU A 18 4.51 23.60 -32.44
CA GLU A 18 3.36 23.19 -31.62
C GLU A 18 3.83 22.70 -30.23
N GLU A 19 4.96 22.02 -30.17
CA GLU A 19 5.60 21.60 -28.92
C GLU A 19 6.05 22.80 -28.08
N GLU A 20 6.66 23.82 -28.70
CA GLU A 20 7.05 25.06 -28.01
C GLU A 20 5.85 25.80 -27.43
N LYS A 21 4.72 25.80 -28.14
CA LYS A 21 3.49 26.41 -27.64
C LYS A 21 2.94 25.65 -26.43
N ALA A 22 2.86 24.33 -26.50
CA ALA A 22 2.36 23.51 -25.39
C ALA A 22 3.24 23.65 -24.13
N LEU A 23 4.57 23.70 -24.31
CA LEU A 23 5.51 23.94 -23.22
C LEU A 23 5.37 25.35 -22.63
N ASN A 24 5.24 26.39 -23.47
CA ASN A 24 4.96 27.75 -23.00
C ASN A 24 3.64 27.84 -22.23
N ASP A 25 2.57 27.25 -22.76
CA ASP A 25 1.24 27.30 -22.14
C ASP A 25 1.23 26.62 -20.76
N LYS A 26 2.03 25.55 -20.57
CA LYS A 26 2.03 24.76 -19.34
C LYS A 26 3.12 25.17 -18.34
N LEU A 27 4.33 25.49 -18.80
CA LEU A 27 5.49 25.79 -17.95
C LEU A 27 5.76 27.30 -17.81
N GLY A 28 5.10 28.12 -18.62
CA GLY A 28 5.30 29.57 -18.71
C GLY A 28 6.34 29.95 -19.77
N PRO A 29 6.64 31.26 -19.96
CA PRO A 29 7.72 31.70 -20.82
C PRO A 29 9.08 31.10 -20.41
N ILE A 30 9.98 30.91 -21.37
CA ILE A 30 11.31 30.32 -21.12
C ILE A 30 12.12 31.11 -20.09
N GLU A 31 11.91 32.42 -19.98
CA GLU A 31 12.52 33.29 -18.97
C GLU A 31 12.09 32.89 -17.56
N THR A 32 10.79 32.65 -17.35
CA THR A 32 10.24 32.19 -16.06
C THR A 32 10.73 30.78 -15.72
N ALA A 33 10.85 29.90 -16.71
CA ALA A 33 11.43 28.57 -16.51
C ALA A 33 12.91 28.65 -16.08
N ASN A 34 13.71 29.49 -16.75
CA ASN A 34 15.11 29.73 -16.37
C ASN A 34 15.25 30.31 -14.96
N GLU A 35 14.35 31.21 -14.53
CA GLU A 35 14.34 31.74 -13.16
C GLU A 35 14.09 30.63 -12.14
N ARG A 36 13.11 29.76 -12.41
CA ARG A 36 12.77 28.60 -11.56
C ARG A 36 13.92 27.61 -11.47
N TRP A 37 14.55 27.27 -12.59
CA TRP A 37 15.69 26.35 -12.65
C TRP A 37 16.95 26.98 -12.02
N GLY A 38 17.01 28.30 -11.94
CA GLY A 38 18.13 29.05 -11.39
C GLY A 38 19.38 28.97 -12.25
N SER A 39 20.41 29.74 -11.91
CA SER A 39 21.60 29.92 -12.76
C SER A 39 22.73 28.90 -12.55
N HIS A 40 22.57 27.95 -11.62
CA HIS A 40 23.65 27.05 -11.24
C HIS A 40 23.88 25.95 -12.27
N THR A 41 25.14 25.84 -12.67
CA THR A 41 25.61 25.03 -13.79
C THR A 41 26.21 23.73 -13.27
N GLY A 42 25.39 22.72 -13.00
CA GLY A 42 25.88 21.45 -12.52
C GLY A 42 25.95 20.38 -13.60
N TRP A 43 27.00 20.39 -14.46
CA TRP A 43 27.65 19.17 -14.95
C TRP A 43 28.92 19.45 -15.76
N GLY A 44 30.12 19.54 -15.15
CA GLY A 44 31.46 19.41 -15.77
C GLY A 44 31.81 20.16 -17.08
N ALA A 45 30.91 20.94 -17.66
CA ALA A 45 31.00 21.54 -18.98
C ALA A 45 31.24 23.02 -18.79
N THR A 46 32.19 23.56 -19.56
CA THR A 46 32.53 24.98 -19.61
C THR A 46 31.40 25.89 -20.13
N GLN A 47 30.17 25.37 -20.35
CA GLN A 47 29.00 26.13 -20.81
C GLN A 47 27.70 25.76 -20.05
N ARG A 48 26.87 26.79 -19.82
CA ARG A 48 25.88 26.94 -18.72
C ARG A 48 24.52 26.25 -18.98
N PRO A 49 23.98 25.37 -18.10
CA PRO A 49 22.63 24.79 -18.20
C PRO A 49 21.49 25.68 -17.66
N ALA A 50 21.66 27.00 -17.63
CA ALA A 50 20.58 27.94 -17.32
C ALA A 50 20.78 29.24 -18.10
N GLY A 51 19.71 29.71 -18.75
CA GLY A 51 19.72 30.76 -19.76
C GLY A 51 19.36 30.27 -21.16
N PHE A 52 18.48 29.25 -21.26
CA PHE A 52 17.93 28.80 -22.54
C PHE A 52 17.16 29.94 -23.23
N LYS A 53 17.35 30.09 -24.53
CA LYS A 53 16.69 31.13 -25.33
C LYS A 53 15.37 30.67 -25.94
N SER A 54 15.15 29.36 -26.01
CA SER A 54 13.93 28.76 -26.55
C SER A 54 13.69 27.37 -25.98
N TRP A 55 12.46 26.87 -26.14
CA TRP A 55 12.09 25.50 -25.79
C TRP A 55 12.80 24.47 -26.66
N THR A 56 13.09 24.79 -27.93
CA THR A 56 13.94 23.95 -28.78
C THR A 56 15.32 23.68 -28.17
N GLU A 57 15.94 24.67 -27.52
CA GLU A 57 17.23 24.45 -26.83
C GLU A 57 17.07 23.52 -25.62
N VAL A 58 15.96 23.60 -24.89
CA VAL A 58 15.63 22.69 -23.77
C VAL A 58 15.42 21.26 -24.27
N ILE A 59 14.65 21.06 -25.34
CA ILE A 59 14.43 19.74 -25.95
C ILE A 59 15.76 19.14 -26.41
N THR A 60 16.59 19.94 -27.07
CA THR A 60 17.94 19.53 -27.49
C THR A 60 18.79 19.09 -26.29
N PHE A 61 18.73 19.83 -25.18
CA PHE A 61 19.38 19.46 -23.93
C PHE A 61 18.85 18.12 -23.37
N LEU A 62 17.54 17.94 -23.28
CA LEU A 62 16.92 16.71 -22.76
C LEU A 62 17.29 15.47 -23.59
N ASN A 63 17.32 15.61 -24.92
CA ASN A 63 17.75 14.54 -25.82
C ASN A 63 19.23 14.19 -25.66
N ARG A 64 20.05 15.17 -25.28
CA ARG A 64 21.49 14.98 -24.99
C ARG A 64 21.73 14.42 -23.60
N LEU A 65 20.91 14.78 -22.60
CA LEU A 65 21.07 14.41 -21.19
C LEU A 65 21.31 12.90 -21.00
N TYR A 66 20.53 12.06 -21.67
CA TYR A 66 20.66 10.60 -21.54
C TYR A 66 21.97 10.03 -22.11
N ARG A 67 22.66 10.76 -23.01
CA ARG A 67 24.01 10.38 -23.50
C ARG A 67 25.09 10.78 -22.51
N GLU A 68 24.95 11.96 -21.93
CA GLU A 68 25.94 12.53 -21.01
C GLU A 68 25.84 11.94 -19.60
N LEU A 69 24.72 11.30 -19.26
CA LEU A 69 24.51 10.72 -17.92
C LEU A 69 25.62 9.73 -17.53
N SER A 70 26.14 8.92 -18.46
CA SER A 70 27.26 7.98 -18.20
C SER A 70 28.61 8.66 -17.98
N GLU A 71 28.72 9.93 -18.34
CA GLU A 71 29.91 10.74 -18.09
C GLU A 71 29.86 11.35 -16.69
N VAL A 72 28.75 11.17 -15.96
CA VAL A 72 28.56 11.71 -14.63
C VAL A 72 29.56 11.12 -13.63
N ARG A 73 30.33 11.96 -12.92
CA ARG A 73 31.35 11.58 -11.91
C ARG A 73 31.12 12.20 -10.53
N SER A 74 30.31 13.25 -10.44
CA SER A 74 29.89 13.91 -9.21
C SER A 74 28.50 14.51 -9.39
N THR A 75 27.72 14.52 -8.32
CA THR A 75 26.38 15.13 -8.24
C THR A 75 26.37 16.35 -7.33
N GLU A 76 27.54 16.86 -6.95
CA GLU A 76 27.66 18.12 -6.20
C GLU A 76 27.19 19.31 -7.07
N GLY A 77 26.25 20.10 -6.56
CA GLY A 77 25.68 21.25 -7.28
C GLY A 77 24.80 20.86 -8.47
N TRP A 78 24.26 19.63 -8.46
CA TRP A 78 23.44 19.12 -9.57
C TRP A 78 22.19 19.98 -9.78
N ASN A 79 21.86 20.25 -11.04
CA ASN A 79 20.63 20.94 -11.41
C ASN A 79 19.97 20.17 -12.55
N VAL A 80 18.97 19.36 -12.20
CA VAL A 80 18.19 18.54 -13.16
C VAL A 80 16.78 19.07 -13.35
N SER A 81 16.54 20.33 -12.98
CA SER A 81 15.21 20.96 -13.05
C SER A 81 14.55 20.95 -14.42
N PRO A 82 15.24 21.22 -15.54
CA PRO A 82 14.61 21.09 -16.85
C PRO A 82 14.09 19.67 -17.11
N TRP A 83 14.79 18.64 -16.62
CA TRP A 83 14.37 17.25 -16.79
C TRP A 83 13.20 16.89 -15.89
N CYS A 84 13.26 17.21 -14.60
CA CYS A 84 12.16 16.99 -13.65
C CYS A 84 10.88 17.70 -14.11
N ASP A 85 10.96 18.99 -14.48
CA ASP A 85 9.81 19.75 -14.97
C ASP A 85 9.24 19.15 -16.27
N PHE A 86 10.10 18.66 -17.16
CA PHE A 86 9.64 17.97 -18.37
C PHE A 86 8.95 16.64 -18.05
N ARG A 87 9.44 15.85 -17.07
CA ARG A 87 8.74 14.64 -16.60
C ARG A 87 7.38 14.98 -15.99
N ASN A 88 7.31 16.01 -15.15
CA ASN A 88 6.06 16.49 -14.55
C ASN A 88 5.06 16.99 -15.60
N PHE A 89 5.55 17.67 -16.65
CA PHE A 89 4.75 18.05 -17.82
C PHE A 89 4.14 16.83 -18.51
N MET A 90 4.94 15.78 -18.76
CA MET A 90 4.47 14.56 -19.41
C MET A 90 3.43 13.83 -18.56
N ASP A 91 3.68 13.65 -17.26
CA ASP A 91 2.75 13.01 -16.34
C ASP A 91 1.41 13.76 -16.29
N THR A 92 1.45 15.09 -16.22
CA THR A 92 0.25 15.92 -16.22
C THR A 92 -0.49 15.86 -17.55
N THR A 93 0.23 15.88 -18.67
CA THR A 93 -0.37 15.81 -20.01
C THR A 93 -1.13 14.49 -20.22
N PHE A 94 -0.56 13.38 -19.75
CA PHE A 94 -1.22 12.08 -19.82
C PHE A 94 -2.44 12.02 -18.90
N ALA A 95 -2.31 12.49 -17.65
CA ALA A 95 -3.45 12.57 -16.72
C ALA A 95 -4.58 13.44 -17.28
N ASP A 96 -4.26 14.59 -17.88
CA ASP A 96 -5.23 15.47 -18.54
C ASP A 96 -5.94 14.75 -19.70
N ALA A 97 -5.23 13.90 -20.45
CA ALA A 97 -5.83 13.09 -21.52
C ALA A 97 -6.82 12.04 -21.00
N ILE A 98 -6.46 11.33 -19.93
CA ILE A 98 -7.36 10.38 -19.25
C ILE A 98 -8.57 11.13 -18.65
N GLY A 99 -8.34 12.30 -18.06
CA GLY A 99 -9.42 13.16 -17.55
C GLY A 99 -10.42 13.58 -18.63
N ARG A 100 -9.94 13.89 -19.84
CA ARG A 100 -10.82 14.16 -20.99
C ARG A 100 -11.61 12.92 -21.42
N ALA A 101 -10.98 11.76 -21.50
CA ALA A 101 -11.68 10.51 -21.83
C ALA A 101 -12.79 10.20 -20.80
N ARG A 102 -12.50 10.37 -19.51
CA ARG A 102 -13.49 10.25 -18.43
C ARG A 102 -14.65 11.23 -18.57
N ALA A 103 -14.38 12.48 -18.93
CA ALA A 103 -15.42 13.48 -19.14
C ALA A 103 -16.37 13.09 -20.29
N VAL A 104 -15.84 12.50 -21.37
CA VAL A 104 -16.65 11.97 -22.48
C VAL A 104 -17.55 10.82 -22.00
N CYS A 105 -17.02 9.83 -21.28
CA CYS A 105 -17.83 8.74 -20.73
C CYS A 105 -18.97 9.25 -19.84
N ARG A 106 -18.70 10.26 -19.00
CA ARG A 106 -19.70 10.84 -18.08
C ARG A 106 -20.74 11.73 -18.73
N ALA A 107 -20.44 12.28 -19.91
CA ALA A 107 -21.42 12.99 -20.71
C ALA A 107 -22.51 12.03 -21.24
N GLU A 108 -22.13 10.78 -21.53
CA GLU A 108 -23.06 9.73 -21.97
C GLU A 108 -23.77 9.03 -20.80
N ASP A 109 -23.05 8.74 -19.71
CA ASP A 109 -23.62 8.16 -18.48
C ASP A 109 -23.03 8.85 -17.22
N PRO A 110 -23.82 9.71 -16.53
CA PRO A 110 -23.38 10.40 -15.32
C PRO A 110 -22.95 9.47 -14.16
N HIS A 111 -23.33 8.19 -14.21
CA HIS A 111 -22.97 7.18 -13.21
C HIS A 111 -21.81 6.27 -13.65
N ALA A 112 -21.27 6.46 -14.86
CA ALA A 112 -20.15 5.68 -15.36
C ALA A 112 -18.91 5.82 -14.47
N ARG A 113 -18.23 4.69 -14.25
CA ARG A 113 -16.92 4.61 -13.61
C ARG A 113 -15.87 4.39 -14.67
N CYS A 114 -14.90 5.30 -14.76
CA CYS A 114 -13.81 5.19 -15.73
C CYS A 114 -12.59 4.52 -15.10
N ALA A 115 -12.04 3.52 -15.81
CA ALA A 115 -11.00 2.65 -15.31
C ALA A 115 -9.73 2.71 -16.17
N THR A 116 -8.59 2.40 -15.55
CA THR A 116 -7.34 2.04 -16.24
C THR A 116 -6.83 0.70 -15.69
N GLU A 117 -6.34 -0.16 -16.58
CA GLU A 117 -5.66 -1.41 -16.22
C GLU A 117 -4.14 -1.24 -16.33
N GLY A 118 -3.38 -2.06 -15.61
CA GLY A 118 -1.92 -2.12 -15.73
C GLY A 118 -1.20 -1.02 -14.97
N GLY A 119 -1.69 -0.65 -13.78
CA GLY A 119 -0.99 0.27 -12.89
C GLY A 119 0.35 -0.32 -12.45
N GLN A 120 1.46 0.31 -12.88
CA GLN A 120 2.83 -0.15 -12.56
C GLN A 120 3.33 0.47 -11.25
N ALA A 121 4.57 0.16 -10.86
CA ALA A 121 5.21 0.79 -9.71
C ALA A 121 5.22 2.32 -9.90
N PRO A 122 5.17 3.12 -8.82
CA PRO A 122 5.41 4.54 -8.95
C PRO A 122 6.81 4.72 -9.55
N PHE A 123 6.91 5.51 -10.61
CA PHE A 123 8.11 5.58 -11.44
C PHE A 123 8.32 6.98 -12.03
N ALA A 124 9.53 7.26 -12.51
CA ALA A 124 9.89 8.55 -13.13
C ALA A 124 9.32 8.73 -14.56
N PHE A 125 8.75 7.67 -15.14
CA PHE A 125 8.21 7.64 -16.50
C PHE A 125 6.81 7.02 -16.51
N GLY A 126 6.12 7.20 -17.64
CA GLY A 126 4.90 6.47 -17.91
C GLY A 126 3.73 6.88 -17.03
N TRP A 127 3.56 8.18 -16.73
CA TRP A 127 2.44 8.77 -16.00
C TRP A 127 2.18 8.25 -14.57
N TYR A 128 3.03 7.35 -14.06
CA TYR A 128 2.92 6.73 -12.72
C TYR A 128 3.29 7.67 -11.56
N ASN A 129 3.15 8.98 -11.76
CA ASN A 129 2.94 9.92 -10.67
C ASN A 129 1.53 9.76 -10.12
N TYR A 130 1.41 8.96 -9.06
CA TYR A 130 0.11 8.60 -8.50
C TYR A 130 -0.66 9.79 -7.90
N GLU A 131 -0.03 10.92 -7.57
CA GLU A 131 -0.78 12.14 -7.20
C GLU A 131 -1.60 12.70 -8.37
N ASN A 132 -1.21 12.42 -9.62
CA ASN A 132 -1.98 12.78 -10.80
C ASN A 132 -2.96 11.67 -11.20
N VAL A 133 -2.52 10.40 -11.16
CA VAL A 133 -3.36 9.23 -11.51
C VAL A 133 -4.67 9.23 -10.72
N VAL A 134 -4.59 9.32 -9.38
CA VAL A 134 -5.77 9.15 -8.51
C VAL A 134 -6.78 10.31 -8.58
N LYS A 135 -6.46 11.39 -9.29
CA LYS A 135 -7.39 12.51 -9.56
C LYS A 135 -8.31 12.23 -10.75
N VAL A 136 -7.88 11.36 -11.67
CA VAL A 136 -8.52 11.21 -12.99
C VAL A 136 -9.15 9.84 -13.23
N VAL A 137 -8.94 8.87 -12.34
CA VAL A 137 -9.55 7.53 -12.40
C VAL A 137 -10.59 7.32 -11.30
N ASP A 138 -11.65 6.56 -11.60
CA ASP A 138 -12.62 6.08 -10.59
C ASP A 138 -12.28 4.66 -10.13
N VAL A 139 -11.70 3.86 -11.03
CA VAL A 139 -11.29 2.47 -10.82
C VAL A 139 -9.86 2.30 -11.37
N ILE A 140 -9.03 1.49 -10.72
CA ILE A 140 -7.72 1.11 -11.24
C ILE A 140 -7.42 -0.35 -10.92
N GLU A 141 -6.76 -1.04 -11.85
CA GLU A 141 -6.15 -2.35 -11.60
C GLU A 141 -4.62 -2.19 -11.51
N PRO A 142 -4.07 -2.08 -10.28
CA PRO A 142 -2.63 -2.03 -10.07
C PRO A 142 -2.03 -3.45 -9.98
N TYR A 143 -0.87 -3.65 -10.58
CA TYR A 143 0.02 -4.74 -10.16
C TYR A 143 0.61 -4.37 -8.80
N ASN A 144 0.62 -5.26 -7.81
CA ASN A 144 1.19 -4.96 -6.49
C ASN A 144 2.73 -4.93 -6.54
N ILE A 145 3.28 -3.83 -7.06
CA ILE A 145 4.72 -3.60 -7.23
C ILE A 145 5.08 -2.20 -6.76
N GLY A 146 6.26 -2.07 -6.14
CA GLY A 146 6.73 -0.80 -5.60
C GLY A 146 5.74 -0.16 -4.61
N ASN A 147 4.95 -0.94 -3.88
CA ASN A 147 3.93 -0.47 -2.94
C ASN A 147 2.86 0.48 -3.56
N ASN A 148 2.61 0.42 -4.87
CA ASN A 148 1.61 1.30 -5.51
C ASN A 148 0.21 1.18 -4.90
N VAL A 149 -0.22 -0.02 -4.47
CA VAL A 149 -1.53 -0.24 -3.82
C VAL A 149 -1.68 0.63 -2.57
N GLU A 150 -0.66 0.63 -1.71
CA GLU A 150 -0.66 1.42 -0.47
C GLU A 150 -0.59 2.93 -0.76
N VAL A 151 0.14 3.32 -1.81
CA VAL A 151 0.18 4.71 -2.29
C VAL A 151 -1.20 5.15 -2.80
N ILE A 152 -1.83 4.39 -3.69
CA ILE A 152 -3.17 4.69 -4.24
C ILE A 152 -4.20 4.80 -3.12
N ARG A 153 -4.25 3.81 -2.22
CA ARG A 153 -5.17 3.76 -1.09
C ARG A 153 -5.06 5.01 -0.22
N SER A 154 -3.84 5.46 0.04
CA SER A 154 -3.57 6.60 0.93
C SER A 154 -3.85 7.94 0.25
N LEU A 155 -3.43 8.11 -1.00
CA LEU A 155 -3.60 9.36 -1.73
C LEU A 155 -5.08 9.65 -2.06
N ASN A 156 -5.87 8.61 -2.37
CA ASN A 156 -7.31 8.76 -2.59
C ASN A 156 -8.09 7.47 -2.27
N PRO A 157 -8.64 7.33 -1.05
CA PRO A 157 -9.42 6.16 -0.67
C PRO A 157 -10.79 6.05 -1.38
N ALA A 158 -11.17 7.02 -2.22
CA ALA A 158 -12.36 6.90 -3.06
C ALA A 158 -12.11 6.05 -4.32
N VAL A 159 -10.86 5.95 -4.79
CA VAL A 159 -10.50 5.12 -5.94
C VAL A 159 -10.75 3.65 -5.62
N ILE A 160 -11.43 2.97 -6.54
CA ILE A 160 -11.73 1.54 -6.41
C ILE A 160 -10.56 0.76 -7.01
N MET A 161 -9.85 0.00 -6.19
CA MET A 161 -8.86 -0.96 -6.69
C MET A 161 -9.50 -2.31 -6.95
N VAL A 162 -9.10 -2.94 -8.05
CA VAL A 162 -9.45 -4.32 -8.40
C VAL A 162 -8.18 -5.08 -8.77
N SER A 163 -8.23 -6.40 -8.74
CA SER A 163 -7.12 -7.26 -9.16
C SER A 163 -7.62 -8.46 -9.94
N THR A 164 -6.91 -8.83 -10.99
CA THR A 164 -7.15 -10.04 -11.75
C THR A 164 -6.47 -11.26 -11.14
N HIS A 165 -7.19 -12.38 -11.10
CA HIS A 165 -6.71 -13.64 -10.57
C HIS A 165 -6.95 -14.77 -11.57
N GLY A 166 -5.92 -15.60 -11.76
CA GLY A 166 -5.95 -16.77 -12.61
C GLY A 166 -5.09 -17.88 -12.03
N TYR A 167 -5.38 -19.12 -12.42
CA TYR A 167 -4.57 -20.27 -12.06
C TYR A 167 -4.31 -21.10 -13.31
N GLN A 168 -3.04 -21.36 -13.61
CA GLN A 168 -2.66 -22.13 -14.78
C GLN A 168 -2.78 -23.63 -14.48
N HIS A 169 -3.58 -24.35 -15.26
CA HIS A 169 -3.74 -25.79 -15.18
C HIS A 169 -3.84 -26.42 -16.57
N LYS A 170 -2.93 -27.34 -16.90
CA LYS A 170 -2.98 -28.03 -18.19
C LYS A 170 -4.14 -29.04 -18.24
N PRO A 171 -5.12 -28.90 -19.17
CA PRO A 171 -6.24 -29.82 -19.27
C PRO A 171 -5.82 -31.29 -19.46
N GLY A 172 -6.57 -32.21 -18.84
CA GLY A 172 -6.32 -33.65 -18.93
C GLY A 172 -5.08 -34.15 -18.17
N LYS A 173 -4.42 -33.30 -17.38
CA LYS A 173 -3.32 -33.69 -16.49
C LYS A 173 -3.76 -33.58 -15.04
N PRO A 174 -3.42 -34.53 -14.15
CA PRO A 174 -3.66 -34.35 -12.72
C PRO A 174 -2.73 -33.26 -12.17
N LEU A 175 -3.18 -32.56 -11.11
CA LEU A 175 -2.34 -31.63 -10.36
C LEU A 175 -1.18 -32.40 -9.70
N THR A 176 0.05 -31.94 -9.94
CA THR A 176 1.25 -32.37 -9.22
C THR A 176 1.25 -31.86 -7.78
N ASP A 177 2.17 -32.33 -6.94
CA ASP A 177 2.30 -31.80 -5.56
C ASP A 177 2.69 -30.31 -5.56
N GLU A 178 3.48 -29.89 -6.55
CA GLU A 178 3.85 -28.50 -6.78
C GLU A 178 2.62 -27.66 -7.16
N ASP A 179 1.81 -28.14 -8.11
CA ASP A 179 0.53 -27.52 -8.48
C ASP A 179 -0.40 -27.38 -7.27
N ARG A 180 -0.48 -28.40 -6.41
CA ARG A 180 -1.32 -28.35 -5.20
C ARG A 180 -0.82 -27.32 -4.20
N LEU A 181 0.49 -27.17 -4.05
CA LEU A 181 1.04 -26.08 -3.25
C LEU A 181 0.64 -24.74 -3.85
N TYR A 182 0.77 -24.58 -5.17
CA TYR A 182 0.40 -23.35 -5.84
C TYR A 182 -1.09 -23.00 -5.73
N GLN A 183 -1.95 -24.00 -5.92
CA GLN A 183 -3.39 -23.87 -5.74
C GLN A 183 -3.75 -23.35 -4.34
N LYS A 184 -3.05 -23.80 -3.29
CA LYS A 184 -3.28 -23.30 -1.91
C LYS A 184 -2.90 -21.83 -1.72
N ARG A 185 -1.86 -21.37 -2.40
CA ARG A 185 -1.35 -20.00 -2.27
C ARG A 185 -2.17 -18.99 -3.07
N ALA A 186 -2.72 -19.40 -4.21
CA ALA A 186 -3.37 -18.52 -5.18
C ALA A 186 -4.50 -17.63 -4.61
N PRO A 187 -5.28 -18.03 -3.59
CA PRO A 187 -6.26 -17.13 -2.97
C PRO A 187 -5.69 -16.03 -2.05
N GLN A 188 -4.43 -16.14 -1.62
CA GLN A 188 -3.84 -15.20 -0.66
C GLN A 188 -3.86 -13.74 -1.16
N PRO A 189 -3.51 -13.42 -2.43
CA PRO A 189 -3.61 -12.05 -2.94
C PRO A 189 -5.02 -11.46 -2.92
N ILE A 190 -6.07 -12.28 -2.96
CA ILE A 190 -7.47 -11.81 -2.86
C ILE A 190 -7.73 -11.31 -1.44
N TRP A 191 -7.32 -12.07 -0.43
CA TRP A 191 -7.45 -11.68 0.97
C TRP A 191 -6.61 -10.45 1.30
N TRP A 192 -5.35 -10.44 0.83
CA TRP A 192 -4.50 -9.27 0.93
C TRP A 192 -5.16 -8.05 0.29
N GLY A 193 -5.61 -8.16 -0.97
CA GLY A 193 -6.30 -7.07 -1.67
C GLY A 193 -7.50 -6.52 -0.88
N LEU A 194 -8.35 -7.40 -0.32
CA LEU A 194 -9.48 -6.99 0.51
C LEU A 194 -9.06 -6.10 1.69
N PHE A 195 -7.96 -6.46 2.37
CA PHE A 195 -7.47 -5.68 3.52
C PHE A 195 -6.71 -4.41 3.10
N HIS A 196 -6.23 -4.37 1.86
CA HIS A 196 -5.52 -3.25 1.24
C HIS A 196 -6.41 -2.47 0.26
N HIS A 197 -7.72 -2.44 0.54
CA HIS A 197 -8.72 -1.57 -0.10
C HIS A 197 -9.11 -1.93 -1.55
N HIS A 198 -8.78 -3.13 -2.00
CA HIS A 198 -9.42 -3.69 -3.20
C HIS A 198 -10.90 -3.95 -2.90
N ARG A 199 -11.76 -3.65 -3.87
CA ARG A 199 -13.22 -3.84 -3.76
C ARG A 199 -13.77 -4.77 -4.82
N GLY A 200 -12.91 -5.45 -5.56
CA GLY A 200 -13.28 -6.42 -6.57
C GLY A 200 -12.11 -7.32 -6.97
N SER A 201 -12.46 -8.52 -7.40
CA SER A 201 -11.55 -9.49 -7.99
C SER A 201 -12.08 -9.86 -9.36
N LEU A 202 -11.25 -9.73 -10.38
CA LEU A 202 -11.53 -10.15 -11.75
C LEU A 202 -10.99 -11.56 -11.95
N ILE A 203 -11.67 -12.35 -12.78
CA ILE A 203 -11.25 -13.71 -13.12
C ILE A 203 -10.59 -13.67 -14.50
N TRP A 204 -9.36 -14.18 -14.58
CA TRP A 204 -8.65 -14.34 -15.85
C TRP A 204 -9.11 -15.61 -16.59
N ASP A 205 -10.29 -15.54 -17.20
CA ASP A 205 -10.81 -16.59 -18.09
C ASP A 205 -10.51 -16.23 -19.56
N ALA A 206 -9.23 -16.25 -19.92
CA ALA A 206 -8.75 -15.73 -21.21
C ALA A 206 -9.04 -16.63 -22.42
N ASN A 207 -9.96 -17.59 -22.33
CA ASN A 207 -10.21 -18.64 -23.32
C ASN A 207 -8.94 -19.44 -23.73
N LEU A 208 -7.88 -19.37 -22.91
CA LEU A 208 -6.68 -20.19 -23.06
C LEU A 208 -6.92 -21.54 -22.38
N PRO A 209 -6.61 -22.68 -23.01
CA PRO A 209 -6.87 -24.00 -22.43
C PRO A 209 -6.39 -24.14 -20.99
N GLU A 210 -5.26 -23.51 -20.65
CA GLU A 210 -4.65 -23.60 -19.34
C GLU A 210 -5.25 -22.66 -18.27
N TYR A 211 -6.12 -21.73 -18.65
CA TYR A 211 -6.70 -20.73 -17.74
C TYR A 211 -8.23 -20.79 -17.67
N GLN A 212 -8.86 -21.67 -18.44
CA GLN A 212 -10.31 -21.83 -18.47
C GLN A 212 -10.85 -22.16 -17.08
N PHE A 213 -11.85 -21.42 -16.61
CA PHE A 213 -12.57 -21.74 -15.38
C PHE A 213 -13.67 -22.78 -15.62
N VAL A 214 -14.25 -22.77 -16.82
CA VAL A 214 -15.27 -23.72 -17.25
C VAL A 214 -14.77 -24.46 -18.48
N ASP A 215 -14.78 -25.79 -18.43
CA ASP A 215 -14.52 -26.61 -19.61
C ASP A 215 -15.67 -26.39 -20.61
N GLN A 216 -15.35 -25.88 -21.80
CA GLN A 216 -16.38 -25.53 -22.78
C GLN A 216 -17.13 -26.75 -23.36
N GLN A 217 -16.56 -27.95 -23.28
CA GLN A 217 -17.15 -29.18 -23.79
C GLN A 217 -18.02 -29.86 -22.73
N THR A 218 -17.49 -30.06 -21.52
CA THR A 218 -18.21 -30.75 -20.43
C THR A 218 -19.12 -29.82 -19.64
N ARG A 219 -18.87 -28.51 -19.69
CA ARG A 219 -19.48 -27.47 -18.86
C ARG A 219 -19.23 -27.63 -17.35
N GLU A 220 -18.21 -28.40 -17.01
CA GLU A 220 -17.78 -28.59 -15.62
C GLU A 220 -16.76 -27.52 -15.22
N LEU A 221 -16.66 -27.26 -13.91
CA LEU A 221 -15.63 -26.39 -13.35
C LEU A 221 -14.26 -27.08 -13.45
N THR A 222 -13.26 -26.34 -13.89
CA THR A 222 -11.87 -26.83 -14.00
C THR A 222 -11.14 -26.70 -12.65
N PRO A 223 -9.95 -27.32 -12.50
CA PRO A 223 -9.08 -27.06 -11.36
C PRO A 223 -8.77 -25.57 -11.14
N SER A 224 -8.71 -24.76 -12.20
CA SER A 224 -8.51 -23.31 -12.08
C SER A 224 -9.67 -22.60 -11.38
N ALA A 225 -10.92 -22.99 -11.68
CA ALA A 225 -12.08 -22.49 -10.93
C ALA A 225 -12.10 -23.00 -9.48
N MET A 226 -11.79 -24.29 -9.28
CA MET A 226 -11.77 -24.89 -7.95
C MET A 226 -10.74 -24.25 -7.03
N THR A 227 -9.63 -23.72 -7.56
CA THR A 227 -8.61 -22.97 -6.80
C THR A 227 -9.19 -21.81 -5.99
N PHE A 228 -10.18 -21.10 -6.52
CA PHE A 228 -10.72 -19.88 -5.90
C PHE A 228 -12.11 -20.06 -5.29
N SER A 229 -12.75 -21.21 -5.51
CA SER A 229 -14.14 -21.48 -5.13
C SER A 229 -14.42 -21.18 -3.66
N ASP A 230 -13.62 -21.73 -2.74
CA ASP A 230 -13.82 -21.54 -1.29
C ASP A 230 -13.71 -20.08 -0.88
N ALA A 231 -12.68 -19.38 -1.37
CA ALA A 231 -12.46 -17.96 -1.06
C ALA A 231 -13.59 -17.08 -1.62
N PHE A 232 -14.00 -17.31 -2.88
CA PHE A 232 -15.10 -16.54 -3.47
C PHE A 232 -16.43 -16.83 -2.78
N ASN A 233 -16.73 -18.08 -2.43
CA ASN A 233 -17.93 -18.43 -1.69
C ASN A 233 -17.96 -17.72 -0.32
N GLU A 234 -16.85 -17.76 0.42
CA GLU A 234 -16.75 -17.10 1.73
C GLU A 234 -16.90 -15.57 1.61
N LEU A 235 -16.24 -14.94 0.63
CA LEU A 235 -16.34 -13.50 0.39
C LEU A 235 -17.77 -13.08 0.04
N HIS A 236 -18.45 -13.85 -0.81
CA HIS A 236 -19.85 -13.62 -1.18
C HIS A 236 -20.84 -13.90 -0.05
N GLN A 237 -20.50 -14.74 0.93
CA GLN A 237 -21.30 -14.95 2.14
C GLN A 237 -21.34 -13.72 3.05
N GLY A 238 -20.48 -12.72 2.85
CA GLY A 238 -20.67 -11.38 3.41
C GLY A 238 -19.46 -10.77 4.12
N ILE A 239 -18.42 -11.55 4.42
CA ILE A 239 -17.21 -11.00 5.07
C ILE A 239 -16.53 -9.93 4.21
N GLY A 240 -16.54 -10.10 2.87
CA GLY A 240 -16.06 -9.07 1.96
C GLY A 240 -16.85 -7.76 2.09
N LYS A 241 -18.19 -7.84 2.23
CA LYS A 241 -19.04 -6.66 2.45
C LYS A 241 -18.78 -6.01 3.80
N LEU A 242 -18.47 -6.79 4.84
CA LEU A 242 -18.13 -6.27 6.17
C LEU A 242 -16.89 -5.38 6.10
N ILE A 243 -15.82 -5.87 5.50
CA ILE A 243 -14.55 -5.13 5.37
C ILE A 243 -14.69 -3.93 4.43
N ILE A 244 -15.29 -4.12 3.24
CA ILE A 244 -15.46 -3.04 2.25
C ILE A 244 -16.28 -1.85 2.79
N ASN A 245 -17.23 -2.10 3.69
CA ASN A 245 -18.05 -1.05 4.31
C ASN A 245 -17.43 -0.45 5.58
N SER A 246 -16.31 -1.00 6.06
CA SER A 246 -15.60 -0.51 7.24
C SER A 246 -14.52 0.50 6.85
N ARG A 247 -14.15 1.38 7.78
CA ARG A 247 -13.07 2.36 7.56
C ARG A 247 -11.75 1.78 8.05
N ARG A 248 -10.79 1.57 7.15
CA ARG A 248 -9.43 1.15 7.54
C ARG A 248 -8.81 2.20 8.47
N LEU A 249 -8.08 1.73 9.49
CA LEU A 249 -7.39 2.56 10.47
C LEU A 249 -5.90 2.68 10.13
N HIS A 250 -5.27 3.72 10.70
CA HIS A 250 -3.83 3.93 10.75
C HIS A 250 -3.44 4.34 12.19
N ASP A 251 -2.17 4.18 12.56
CA ASP A 251 -1.67 4.42 13.92
C ASP A 251 -1.02 5.80 14.08
N GLY A 252 -1.53 6.80 13.34
CA GLY A 252 -1.00 8.17 13.33
C GLY A 252 0.37 8.32 12.65
N ILE A 253 0.74 7.39 11.76
CA ILE A 253 1.98 7.43 10.97
C ILE A 253 1.66 7.91 9.55
N ALA A 254 2.29 9.02 9.14
CA ALA A 254 2.35 9.46 7.76
C ALA A 254 3.71 9.09 7.14
N ILE A 255 3.71 8.65 5.88
CA ILE A 255 4.91 8.44 5.07
C ILE A 255 4.88 9.42 3.91
N HIS A 256 5.93 10.20 3.73
CA HIS A 256 6.03 11.14 2.62
C HIS A 256 6.13 10.42 1.28
N PHE A 257 5.21 10.71 0.35
CA PHE A 257 5.28 10.29 -1.04
C PHE A 257 5.79 11.44 -1.91
N SER A 258 7.02 11.31 -2.42
CA SER A 258 7.68 12.35 -3.22
C SER A 258 8.01 11.88 -4.62
N GLN A 259 7.19 12.31 -5.61
CA GLN A 259 7.49 12.10 -7.03
C GLN A 259 8.84 12.76 -7.43
N PRO A 260 9.17 14.00 -7.00
CA PRO A 260 10.47 14.59 -7.31
C PRO A 260 11.66 13.78 -6.79
N SER A 261 11.56 13.25 -5.57
CA SER A 261 12.65 12.42 -5.01
C SER A 261 12.84 11.16 -5.83
N MET A 262 11.75 10.52 -6.26
CA MET A 262 11.80 9.34 -7.11
C MET A 262 12.44 9.62 -8.48
N GLN A 263 12.14 10.77 -9.08
CA GLN A 263 12.76 11.24 -10.31
C GLN A 263 14.28 11.44 -10.15
N VAL A 264 14.71 12.09 -9.07
CA VAL A 264 16.15 12.28 -8.77
C VAL A 264 16.85 10.95 -8.50
N HIS A 265 16.24 10.06 -7.72
CA HIS A 265 16.79 8.72 -7.46
C HIS A 265 16.91 7.89 -8.73
N TRP A 266 15.93 7.98 -9.64
CA TRP A 266 16.06 7.32 -10.94
C TRP A 266 17.31 7.78 -11.70
N LEU A 267 17.62 9.08 -11.69
CA LEU A 267 18.84 9.58 -12.30
C LEU A 267 20.09 9.07 -11.58
N LEU A 268 20.10 9.07 -10.23
CA LEU A 268 21.21 8.56 -9.42
C LEU A 268 21.53 7.08 -9.71
N ASP A 269 20.50 6.23 -9.74
CA ASP A 269 20.62 4.80 -10.02
C ASP A 269 21.13 4.53 -11.46
N ASN A 270 20.88 5.47 -12.38
CA ASN A 270 21.23 5.35 -13.79
C ASN A 270 22.43 6.18 -14.23
N VAL A 271 23.13 6.87 -13.31
CA VAL A 271 24.38 7.60 -13.59
C VAL A 271 25.38 6.72 -14.34
N GLY A 272 25.54 5.45 -13.95
CA GLY A 272 26.46 4.52 -14.62
C GLY A 272 25.90 3.82 -15.87
N ASN A 273 24.58 3.90 -16.10
CA ASN A 273 23.88 3.05 -17.07
C ASN A 273 23.30 3.80 -18.27
N ALA A 274 23.15 5.14 -18.21
CA ALA A 274 22.80 6.03 -19.33
C ALA A 274 21.85 5.39 -20.35
N ARG A 275 22.14 5.41 -21.67
CA ARG A 275 21.32 4.83 -22.76
C ARG A 275 21.02 3.32 -22.63
N ASN A 276 21.79 2.57 -21.84
CA ASN A 276 21.46 1.18 -21.54
C ASN A 276 20.33 1.06 -20.51
N TRP A 277 19.75 2.17 -20.03
CA TRP A 277 18.58 2.18 -19.15
C TRP A 277 17.43 1.38 -19.77
N MET A 278 17.08 1.56 -21.05
CA MET A 278 16.02 0.74 -21.67
C MET A 278 16.31 -0.76 -21.66
N LEU A 279 17.58 -1.17 -21.56
CA LEU A 279 18.02 -2.55 -21.47
C LEU A 279 18.22 -3.05 -20.03
N LYS A 280 18.14 -2.16 -19.02
CA LYS A 280 18.50 -2.45 -17.61
C LYS A 280 17.54 -1.90 -16.55
N SER A 281 16.68 -0.95 -16.88
CA SER A 281 15.89 -0.13 -15.95
C SER A 281 14.38 -0.19 -16.24
N GLY A 282 13.96 -1.19 -17.01
CA GLY A 282 12.59 -1.72 -16.90
C GLY A 282 12.42 -2.66 -15.69
N GLU A 283 13.49 -2.90 -14.94
CA GLU A 283 13.52 -3.82 -13.80
C GLU A 283 13.60 -3.02 -12.49
N ASP A 284 12.51 -3.02 -11.71
CA ASP A 284 12.43 -2.40 -10.37
C ASP A 284 13.48 -2.94 -9.39
N ARG A 285 14.08 -4.09 -9.70
CA ARG A 285 15.08 -4.80 -8.90
C ARG A 285 16.27 -3.94 -8.50
N HIS A 286 16.74 -3.04 -9.37
CA HIS A 286 17.88 -2.16 -9.07
C HIS A 286 17.47 -0.76 -8.60
N SER A 287 16.17 -0.50 -8.42
CA SER A 287 15.68 0.78 -7.91
C SER A 287 15.89 0.86 -6.40
N HIS A 288 16.93 1.58 -5.98
CA HIS A 288 17.27 1.72 -4.56
C HIS A 288 16.13 2.39 -3.78
N PHE A 289 15.54 3.44 -4.34
CA PHE A 289 14.41 4.15 -3.72
C PHE A 289 13.17 3.26 -3.52
N THR A 290 12.91 2.34 -4.45
CA THR A 290 11.85 1.34 -4.25
C THR A 290 12.16 0.42 -3.09
N GLY A 291 13.42 -0.05 -2.96
CA GLY A 291 13.87 -0.84 -1.82
C GLY A 291 13.71 -0.09 -0.48
N VAL A 292 14.06 1.20 -0.43
CA VAL A 292 13.87 2.06 0.75
C VAL A 292 12.39 2.16 1.14
N ARG A 293 11.51 2.46 0.17
CA ARG A 293 10.06 2.53 0.42
C ARG A 293 9.52 1.20 0.93
N ASN A 294 9.88 0.09 0.28
CA ASN A 294 9.45 -1.25 0.67
C ASN A 294 9.96 -1.62 2.07
N SER A 295 11.17 -1.18 2.43
CA SER A 295 11.73 -1.38 3.77
C SER A 295 10.92 -0.66 4.83
N TRP A 296 10.56 0.60 4.61
CA TRP A 296 9.73 1.36 5.55
C TRP A 296 8.35 0.74 5.73
N THR A 297 7.67 0.38 4.63
CA THR A 297 6.33 -0.25 4.71
C THR A 297 6.39 -1.58 5.45
N LYS A 298 7.31 -2.48 5.08
CA LYS A 298 7.48 -3.77 5.75
C LYS A 298 7.91 -3.66 7.20
N LEU A 299 8.74 -2.69 7.58
CA LEU A 299 9.11 -2.45 8.98
C LEU A 299 7.90 -2.07 9.83
N ILE A 300 7.04 -1.19 9.32
CA ILE A 300 5.84 -0.74 10.04
C ILE A 300 4.82 -1.90 10.13
N GLU A 301 4.60 -2.62 9.04
CA GLU A 301 3.70 -3.79 8.96
C GLU A 301 4.15 -4.91 9.91
N ASP A 302 5.45 -5.25 9.92
CA ASP A 302 6.01 -6.29 10.80
C ASP A 302 5.91 -5.91 12.28
N LEU A 303 5.86 -4.62 12.60
CA LEU A 303 5.64 -4.12 13.96
C LEU A 303 4.17 -4.10 14.38
N GLY A 304 3.25 -4.54 13.51
CA GLY A 304 1.82 -4.58 13.77
C GLY A 304 1.17 -3.20 13.75
N LEU A 305 1.75 -2.27 13.00
CA LEU A 305 1.31 -0.87 12.87
C LEU A 305 0.85 -0.58 11.44
N GLN A 306 0.04 0.47 11.28
CA GLN A 306 -0.58 0.87 10.03
C GLN A 306 -0.35 2.36 9.76
N TYR A 307 -0.24 2.72 8.48
CA TYR A 307 0.21 4.05 8.03
C TYR A 307 -0.59 4.54 6.82
N GLU A 308 -0.35 5.80 6.45
CA GLU A 308 -0.81 6.39 5.20
C GLU A 308 0.33 7.14 4.51
N PHE A 309 0.38 7.03 3.18
CA PHE A 309 1.20 7.94 2.37
C PHE A 309 0.54 9.31 2.23
N VAL A 310 1.34 10.37 2.36
CA VAL A 310 0.91 11.75 2.15
C VAL A 310 1.79 12.37 1.07
N GLY A 311 1.17 12.79 -0.03
CA GLY A 311 1.85 13.43 -1.16
C GLY A 311 2.16 14.91 -0.93
N GLN A 312 3.05 15.46 -1.76
CA GLN A 312 3.52 16.84 -1.70
C GLN A 312 2.37 17.84 -1.60
N GLY A 313 1.38 17.75 -2.51
CA GLY A 313 0.30 18.72 -2.58
C GLY A 313 -0.53 18.78 -1.29
N LYS A 314 -0.71 17.65 -0.62
CA LYS A 314 -1.45 17.58 0.65
C LYS A 314 -0.65 18.14 1.83
N ILE A 315 0.66 17.91 1.85
CA ILE A 315 1.52 18.54 2.86
C ILE A 315 1.46 20.06 2.71
N GLU A 316 1.62 20.58 1.49
CA GLU A 316 1.53 22.03 1.19
C GLU A 316 0.17 22.67 1.52
N GLU A 317 -0.91 21.90 1.42
CA GLU A 317 -2.28 22.27 1.82
C GLU A 317 -2.50 22.23 3.35
N GLY A 318 -1.53 21.76 4.13
CA GLY A 318 -1.59 21.74 5.60
C GLY A 318 -2.16 20.47 6.21
N LYS A 319 -2.14 19.33 5.49
CA LYS A 319 -2.65 18.02 5.95
C LYS A 319 -2.02 17.56 7.29
N LEU A 320 -0.82 18.03 7.63
CA LEU A 320 -0.13 17.69 8.87
C LEU A 320 -0.66 18.42 10.13
N ALA A 321 -1.45 19.49 9.98
CA ALA A 321 -1.87 20.34 11.11
C ALA A 321 -3.02 19.75 11.98
N GLY A 322 -3.66 18.65 11.55
CA GLY A 322 -4.94 18.18 12.07
C GLY A 322 -4.93 17.23 13.28
N ASN A 323 -3.80 17.04 13.99
CA ASN A 323 -3.59 16.01 15.04
C ASN A 323 -3.84 14.54 14.61
N GLU A 324 -4.14 14.31 13.33
CA GLU A 324 -4.34 12.98 12.74
C GLU A 324 -3.05 12.16 12.74
N TYR A 325 -1.92 12.82 12.47
CA TYR A 325 -0.60 12.21 12.48
C TYR A 325 0.20 12.67 13.69
N ARG A 326 0.90 11.73 14.31
CA ARG A 326 1.86 11.95 15.39
C ARG A 326 3.29 11.85 14.89
N LEU A 327 3.49 11.13 13.79
CA LEU A 327 4.77 10.87 13.16
C LEU A 327 4.67 11.10 11.65
N LEU A 328 5.60 11.87 11.09
CA LEU A 328 5.90 11.91 9.66
C LEU A 328 7.25 11.22 9.41
N ILE A 329 7.28 10.26 8.49
CA ILE A 329 8.49 9.60 8.00
C ILE A 329 8.79 10.15 6.60
N MET A 330 10.04 10.53 6.35
CA MET A 330 10.55 10.97 5.03
C MET A 330 11.59 9.97 4.52
N PRO A 331 11.17 8.89 3.83
CA PRO A 331 12.07 7.93 3.21
C PRO A 331 12.86 8.58 2.08
N GLN A 332 14.17 8.73 2.25
CA GLN A 332 15.14 9.36 1.34
C GLN A 332 14.54 10.46 0.47
N SER A 333 13.78 11.35 1.10
CA SER A 333 13.05 12.41 0.42
C SER A 333 14.03 13.52 0.06
N VAL A 334 14.84 13.29 -0.97
CA VAL A 334 15.94 14.14 -1.40
C VAL A 334 15.47 15.46 -2.00
N ALA A 335 14.33 15.47 -2.69
CA ALA A 335 13.76 16.63 -3.36
C ALA A 335 12.40 16.99 -2.73
N VAL A 336 12.33 18.18 -2.13
CA VAL A 336 11.19 18.65 -1.31
C VAL A 336 10.99 20.15 -1.53
N SER A 337 9.75 20.62 -1.65
CA SER A 337 9.48 22.05 -1.86
C SER A 337 9.71 22.89 -0.58
N GLU A 338 10.00 24.18 -0.74
CA GLU A 338 10.12 25.10 0.40
C GLU A 338 8.81 25.16 1.22
N ARG A 339 7.67 25.01 0.54
CA ARG A 339 6.35 25.04 1.17
C ARG A 339 6.08 23.79 2.00
N GLU A 340 6.48 22.62 1.51
CA GLU A 340 6.45 21.38 2.30
C GLU A 340 7.32 21.51 3.54
N VAL A 341 8.56 22.02 3.37
CA VAL A 341 9.51 22.23 4.48
C VAL A 341 8.91 23.11 5.57
N GLU A 342 8.21 24.19 5.23
CA GLU A 342 7.56 25.05 6.22
C GLU A 342 6.43 24.32 6.97
N GLN A 343 5.60 23.55 6.26
CA GLN A 343 4.53 22.76 6.89
C GLN A 343 5.09 21.67 7.81
N ILE A 344 6.17 21.01 7.41
CA ILE A 344 6.87 20.00 8.21
C ILE A 344 7.50 20.64 9.45
N ARG A 345 8.14 21.81 9.32
CA ARG A 345 8.66 22.58 10.47
C ARG A 345 7.58 22.94 11.46
N GLN A 346 6.41 23.38 10.97
CA GLN A 346 5.26 23.71 11.82
C GLN A 346 4.73 22.48 12.55
N PHE A 347 4.60 21.35 11.84
CA PHE A 347 4.20 20.07 12.42
C PHE A 347 5.10 19.66 13.59
N VAL A 348 6.44 19.70 13.42
CA VAL A 348 7.38 19.36 14.49
C VAL A 348 7.31 20.39 15.62
N ARG A 349 7.27 21.70 15.31
CA ARG A 349 7.15 22.75 16.35
C ARG A 349 5.89 22.57 17.21
N ALA A 350 4.80 22.08 16.63
CA ALA A 350 3.53 21.86 17.29
C ALA A 350 3.45 20.56 18.11
N GLY A 351 4.50 19.73 18.12
CA GLY A 351 4.56 18.49 18.92
C GLY A 351 4.64 17.20 18.11
N GLY A 352 4.56 17.29 16.78
CA GLY A 352 4.78 16.14 15.89
C GLY A 352 6.21 15.60 15.95
N MET A 353 6.38 14.33 15.60
CA MET A 353 7.70 13.72 15.43
C MET A 353 8.03 13.59 13.94
N LEU A 354 9.22 14.03 13.55
CA LEU A 354 9.75 13.83 12.20
C LEU A 354 10.83 12.75 12.23
N VAL A 355 10.75 11.77 11.33
CA VAL A 355 11.79 10.79 11.08
C VAL A 355 12.24 10.92 9.63
N ALA A 356 13.53 10.95 9.40
CA ALA A 356 14.08 10.84 8.04
C ALA A 356 15.37 10.05 8.06
N ASP A 357 15.74 9.50 6.91
CA ASP A 357 17.02 8.86 6.69
C ASP A 357 17.96 9.76 5.86
N TYR A 358 19.12 9.23 5.45
CA TYR A 358 20.18 10.04 4.85
C TYR A 358 19.78 10.67 3.49
N ARG A 359 20.44 11.77 3.10
CA ARG A 359 20.13 12.61 1.91
C ARG A 359 18.77 13.30 1.92
N THR A 360 18.18 13.55 3.09
CA THR A 360 16.86 14.20 3.18
C THR A 360 16.91 15.70 2.88
N ALA A 361 16.02 16.13 1.99
CA ALA A 361 15.70 17.51 1.64
C ALA A 361 16.91 18.36 1.20
N THR A 362 17.87 17.76 0.49
CA THR A 362 19.06 18.48 -0.03
C THR A 362 18.80 19.15 -1.38
N MET A 363 17.71 18.79 -2.07
CA MET A 363 17.25 19.40 -3.30
C MET A 363 15.87 20.03 -3.14
N ASN A 364 15.52 20.98 -4.00
CA ASN A 364 14.14 21.46 -4.12
C ASN A 364 13.26 20.48 -4.93
N GLU A 365 11.97 20.75 -5.06
CA GLU A 365 10.98 19.96 -5.80
C GLU A 365 11.26 19.84 -7.30
N HIS A 366 12.17 20.66 -7.81
CA HIS A 366 12.64 20.61 -9.19
C HIS A 366 13.98 19.85 -9.31
N GLY A 367 14.48 19.17 -8.27
CA GLY A 367 15.74 18.42 -8.38
C GLY A 367 16.98 19.32 -8.53
N ARG A 368 16.94 20.54 -7.99
CA ARG A 368 18.12 21.41 -7.88
C ARG A 368 18.76 21.24 -6.50
N ASP A 369 20.04 20.90 -6.48
CA ASP A 369 20.87 20.88 -5.27
C ASP A 369 20.97 22.28 -4.64
N LEU A 370 20.67 22.33 -3.35
CA LEU A 370 20.68 23.54 -2.55
C LEU A 370 22.00 23.72 -1.78
N GLY A 371 22.90 22.74 -1.84
CA GLY A 371 24.18 22.70 -1.12
C GLY A 371 24.03 22.53 0.40
N ARG A 372 22.81 22.29 0.88
CA ARG A 372 22.46 22.07 2.30
C ARG A 372 21.13 21.31 2.40
N GLY A 373 20.89 20.61 3.51
CA GLY A 373 19.57 20.08 3.80
C GLY A 373 18.63 21.19 4.29
N GLN A 374 17.43 21.27 3.73
CA GLN A 374 16.43 22.26 4.11
C GLN A 374 15.86 22.04 5.51
N LEU A 375 16.11 20.89 6.14
CA LEU A 375 15.63 20.52 7.48
C LEU A 375 16.77 20.20 8.46
N ASP A 376 18.02 20.53 8.12
CA ASP A 376 19.21 20.23 8.93
C ASP A 376 19.11 20.75 10.36
N ASP A 377 18.57 21.96 10.56
CA ASP A 377 18.37 22.56 11.88
C ASP A 377 17.26 21.88 12.69
N VAL A 378 16.25 21.31 12.01
CA VAL A 378 15.19 20.52 12.66
C VAL A 378 15.78 19.21 13.18
N PHE A 379 16.61 18.54 12.39
CA PHE A 379 17.32 17.31 12.79
C PHE A 379 18.52 17.56 13.70
N GLY A 380 19.01 18.79 13.78
CA GLY A 380 20.20 19.13 14.53
C GLY A 380 21.47 18.49 13.97
N ILE A 381 21.60 18.50 12.63
CA ILE A 381 22.73 17.96 11.89
C ILE A 381 23.38 19.03 11.01
N ALA A 382 24.50 18.68 10.39
CA ALA A 382 25.11 19.42 9.29
C ALA A 382 25.93 18.47 8.41
N HIS A 383 26.11 18.85 7.15
CA HIS A 383 27.02 18.17 6.24
C HIS A 383 28.48 18.61 6.47
N ALA A 384 29.41 17.66 6.32
CA ALA A 384 30.85 17.82 6.56
C ALA A 384 31.65 16.93 5.58
N LYS A 385 32.98 17.00 5.65
CA LYS A 385 33.82 16.02 4.96
C LYS A 385 33.60 14.63 5.57
N GLY A 386 33.65 13.59 4.74
CA GLY A 386 33.46 12.20 5.14
C GLY A 386 34.30 11.82 6.37
N GLN A 387 33.66 11.18 7.33
CA GLN A 387 34.25 10.74 8.60
C GLN A 387 34.55 9.24 8.58
N ALA A 388 35.57 8.83 9.34
CA ALA A 388 35.98 7.43 9.38
C ALA A 388 34.96 6.55 10.14
N LYS A 389 34.44 5.53 9.45
CA LYS A 389 33.64 4.45 10.03
C LYS A 389 34.46 3.60 11.00
N GLY A 390 33.81 3.12 12.06
CA GLY A 390 34.36 2.14 12.98
C GLY A 390 34.03 0.70 12.58
N PRO A 391 34.66 -0.30 13.23
CA PRO A 391 34.40 -1.72 12.96
C PRO A 391 33.06 -2.23 13.52
N ALA A 392 32.36 -1.44 14.32
CA ALA A 392 31.08 -1.79 14.93
C ALA A 392 30.24 -0.54 15.19
N ILE A 393 28.91 -0.71 15.22
CA ILE A 393 27.96 0.31 15.65
C ILE A 393 27.66 0.11 17.12
N ILE A 394 27.86 1.15 17.92
CA ILE A 394 27.66 1.14 19.36
C ILE A 394 26.66 2.22 19.74
N GLY A 395 25.69 1.87 20.58
CA GLY A 395 24.78 2.82 21.19
C GLY A 395 25.45 3.63 22.29
N LEU A 396 25.22 4.93 22.27
CA LEU A 396 25.84 5.92 23.16
C LEU A 396 24.91 6.36 24.28
N GLU A 397 23.61 6.36 24.01
CA GLU A 397 22.61 6.98 24.88
C GLU A 397 21.42 6.04 25.09
N SER A 398 20.65 6.33 26.13
CA SER A 398 19.40 5.63 26.42
C SER A 398 18.28 6.61 26.69
N ASP A 399 17.13 6.34 26.12
CA ASP A 399 15.82 6.88 26.47
C ASP A 399 14.91 5.70 26.88
N PRO A 400 13.87 5.89 27.72
CA PRO A 400 12.95 4.80 28.08
C PRO A 400 12.42 3.99 26.88
N SER A 401 12.10 4.66 25.76
CA SER A 401 11.65 3.99 24.54
C SER A 401 12.81 3.54 23.65
N LEU A 402 14.00 4.15 23.78
CA LEU A 402 15.17 3.87 22.94
C LEU A 402 16.45 3.58 23.78
N PRO A 403 16.52 2.44 24.48
CA PRO A 403 17.62 2.12 25.39
C PRO A 403 18.82 1.53 24.65
N LEU A 404 19.70 2.36 24.07
CA LEU A 404 20.79 1.90 23.21
C LEU A 404 22.17 1.87 23.90
N GLN A 405 22.35 2.53 25.03
CA GLN A 405 23.67 2.69 25.66
C GLN A 405 24.41 1.36 25.83
N GLY A 406 25.61 1.28 25.25
CA GLY A 406 26.48 0.11 25.30
C GLY A 406 26.06 -1.07 24.42
N LYS A 407 24.89 -1.01 23.74
CA LYS A 407 24.46 -2.07 22.83
C LYS A 407 25.26 -2.04 21.54
N LYS A 408 25.69 -3.22 21.09
CA LYS A 408 26.17 -3.42 19.72
C LYS A 408 24.97 -3.59 18.81
N LEU A 409 24.90 -2.79 17.75
CA LEU A 409 23.79 -2.82 16.79
C LEU A 409 24.30 -3.37 15.46
N ASN A 410 23.47 -4.16 14.79
CA ASN A 410 23.73 -4.65 13.45
C ASN A 410 22.85 -3.88 12.47
N LEU A 411 23.44 -2.82 11.93
CA LEU A 411 22.81 -1.85 11.03
C LEU A 411 23.83 -1.47 9.95
N ASN A 412 23.35 -0.93 8.84
CA ASN A 412 24.21 -0.40 7.78
C ASN A 412 24.28 1.12 7.87
N VAL A 413 25.47 1.69 7.72
CA VAL A 413 25.68 3.14 7.75
C VAL A 413 25.26 3.75 6.42
N GLY A 414 24.44 4.80 6.46
CA GLY A 414 23.98 5.51 5.26
C GLY A 414 25.02 6.46 4.67
N ASP A 415 25.36 7.51 5.40
CA ASP A 415 26.20 8.63 4.92
C ASP A 415 27.33 8.96 5.91
N GLU A 416 28.56 9.04 5.40
CA GLU A 416 29.76 9.37 6.20
C GLU A 416 29.96 10.88 6.39
N THR A 417 29.18 11.71 5.70
CA THR A 417 29.35 13.18 5.67
C THR A 417 28.54 13.90 6.75
N ILE A 418 27.78 13.19 7.58
CA ILE A 418 26.90 13.80 8.58
C ILE A 418 27.66 14.02 9.89
N ARG A 419 27.47 15.20 10.50
CA ARG A 419 27.85 15.49 11.89
C ARG A 419 26.69 16.09 12.66
N THR A 420 26.73 15.99 13.98
CA THR A 420 25.73 16.63 14.86
C THR A 420 26.01 18.12 15.04
N THR A 421 24.94 18.90 15.25
CA THR A 421 24.97 20.29 15.70
C THR A 421 24.25 20.42 17.04
N SER A 422 22.93 20.59 17.05
CA SER A 422 22.09 20.54 18.25
C SER A 422 21.58 19.12 18.56
N GLY A 423 21.60 18.22 17.57
CA GLY A 423 21.13 16.85 17.71
C GLY A 423 22.08 15.99 18.55
N LYS A 424 21.51 15.04 19.28
CA LYS A 424 22.26 14.12 20.14
C LYS A 424 22.37 12.75 19.45
N ALA A 425 23.59 12.25 19.26
CA ALA A 425 23.82 10.92 18.71
C ALA A 425 23.56 9.83 19.76
N PHE A 426 22.58 8.97 19.49
CA PHE A 426 22.21 7.80 20.27
C PHE A 426 22.97 6.54 19.85
N ALA A 427 23.53 6.51 18.65
CA ALA A 427 24.47 5.49 18.19
C ALA A 427 25.44 6.07 17.17
N GLN A 428 26.63 5.45 17.05
CA GLN A 428 27.65 5.83 16.07
C GLN A 428 28.43 4.63 15.54
N SER A 429 29.05 4.79 14.37
CA SER A 429 30.11 3.92 13.85
C SER A 429 31.41 4.71 13.78
N GLY A 430 32.34 4.46 14.70
CA GLY A 430 33.56 5.25 14.80
C GLY A 430 33.21 6.72 15.11
N GLN A 431 33.45 7.61 14.15
CA GLN A 431 33.09 9.03 14.26
C GLN A 431 31.73 9.39 13.63
N VAL A 432 31.14 8.50 12.84
CA VAL A 432 29.90 8.75 12.09
C VAL A 432 28.68 8.60 13.00
N PRO A 433 27.90 9.65 13.28
CA PRO A 433 26.66 9.55 14.04
C PRO A 433 25.54 8.90 13.21
N LEU A 434 24.77 7.98 13.81
CA LEU A 434 23.82 7.13 13.09
C LEU A 434 22.37 7.31 13.49
N ILE A 435 22.08 7.42 14.78
CA ILE A 435 20.72 7.67 15.28
C ILE A 435 20.79 8.99 16.01
N ILE A 436 20.26 10.05 15.42
CA ILE A 436 20.39 11.41 15.96
C ILE A 436 19.01 11.89 16.39
N VAL A 437 18.86 12.23 17.66
CA VAL A 437 17.59 12.74 18.21
C VAL A 437 17.78 14.21 18.57
N ASN A 438 16.89 15.06 18.05
CA ASN A 438 16.85 16.48 18.34
C ASN A 438 15.45 16.89 18.83
N SER A 439 15.39 17.89 19.71
CA SER A 439 14.12 18.53 20.10
C SER A 439 13.96 19.82 19.30
N PHE A 440 12.77 20.08 18.77
CA PHE A 440 12.50 21.27 17.95
C PHE A 440 11.09 21.80 18.21
N GLY A 441 10.99 22.97 18.84
CA GLY A 441 9.73 23.45 19.41
C GLY A 441 9.20 22.48 20.47
N GLN A 442 7.94 22.05 20.34
CA GLN A 442 7.32 21.07 21.26
C GLN A 442 7.52 19.62 20.83
N GLY A 443 8.01 19.38 19.61
CA GLY A 443 8.17 18.05 19.04
C GLY A 443 9.61 17.56 19.00
N LYS A 444 9.82 16.49 18.23
CA LYS A 444 11.10 15.80 18.10
C LYS A 444 11.43 15.51 16.64
N ALA A 445 12.72 15.45 16.33
CA ALA A 445 13.21 14.98 15.05
C ALA A 445 14.21 13.85 15.29
N VAL A 446 14.09 12.77 14.53
CA VAL A 446 15.01 11.62 14.55
C VAL A 446 15.59 11.45 13.15
N PHE A 447 16.89 11.69 13.03
CA PHE A 447 17.62 11.44 11.79
C PHE A 447 18.30 10.07 11.89
N LEU A 448 17.89 9.15 11.02
CA LEU A 448 18.40 7.79 10.90
C LEU A 448 19.39 7.74 9.75
N ASN A 449 20.66 8.01 10.04
CA ASN A 449 21.74 7.94 9.06
C ASN A 449 22.12 6.47 8.76
N LEU A 450 21.15 5.70 8.27
CA LEU A 450 21.18 4.26 8.08
C LEU A 450 20.79 3.90 6.65
N GLU A 451 21.44 2.87 6.10
CA GLU A 451 20.97 2.17 4.91
C GLU A 451 20.00 1.07 5.34
N ILE A 452 18.77 1.12 4.84
CA ILE A 452 17.70 0.22 5.27
C ILE A 452 17.09 -0.58 4.12
N SER A 453 17.43 -0.28 2.86
CA SER A 453 16.76 -0.80 1.65
C SER A 453 16.71 -2.33 1.54
N THR A 454 17.56 -3.04 2.29
CA THR A 454 17.66 -4.50 2.30
C THR A 454 16.67 -5.17 3.25
N TYR A 455 15.91 -4.44 4.05
CA TYR A 455 15.02 -5.03 5.05
C TYR A 455 14.00 -6.06 4.49
N PRO A 456 13.36 -5.84 3.32
CA PRO A 456 12.46 -6.82 2.70
C PRO A 456 13.11 -8.17 2.42
N TYR A 457 14.42 -8.19 2.18
CA TYR A 457 15.20 -9.43 2.08
C TYR A 457 15.53 -9.99 3.46
N ASP A 458 16.03 -9.14 4.36
CA ASP A 458 16.49 -9.53 5.69
C ASP A 458 15.38 -10.19 6.52
N ARG A 459 14.12 -9.72 6.40
CA ARG A 459 12.96 -10.27 7.14
C ARG A 459 12.58 -11.69 6.73
N LEU A 460 13.05 -12.16 5.57
CA LEU A 460 12.83 -13.53 5.08
C LEU A 460 13.91 -14.51 5.57
N GLN A 461 14.97 -14.01 6.21
CA GLN A 461 16.07 -14.84 6.70
C GLN A 461 15.80 -15.35 8.12
N ALA A 462 15.80 -16.67 8.31
CA ALA A 462 15.51 -17.30 9.60
C ALA A 462 16.46 -16.86 10.74
N ASN A 463 17.70 -16.50 10.40
CA ASN A 463 18.73 -16.05 11.33
C ASN A 463 19.13 -14.58 11.07
N SER A 464 18.20 -13.76 10.61
CA SER A 464 18.46 -12.33 10.41
C SER A 464 18.99 -11.72 11.70
N ALA A 465 20.19 -11.15 11.62
CA ALA A 465 20.83 -10.49 12.75
C ALA A 465 20.51 -8.98 12.78
N SER A 466 19.65 -8.48 11.87
CA SER A 466 19.35 -7.05 11.76
C SER A 466 18.73 -6.52 13.06
N SER A 467 19.20 -5.35 13.51
CA SER A 467 18.63 -4.67 14.67
C SER A 467 17.50 -3.70 14.30
N LEU A 468 17.09 -3.64 13.02
CA LEU A 468 16.14 -2.65 12.51
C LEU A 468 14.76 -2.73 13.17
N PRO A 469 14.10 -3.90 13.32
CA PRO A 469 12.76 -3.92 13.90
C PRO A 469 12.70 -3.44 15.35
N GLU A 470 13.64 -3.88 16.19
CA GLU A 470 13.72 -3.47 17.59
C GLU A 470 14.10 -1.99 17.72
N LEU A 471 14.97 -1.50 16.84
CA LEU A 471 15.29 -0.08 16.74
C LEU A 471 14.04 0.74 16.37
N MET A 472 13.34 0.36 15.30
CA MET A 472 12.15 1.08 14.82
C MET A 472 11.01 1.06 15.84
N ALA A 473 10.81 -0.05 16.55
CA ALA A 473 9.85 -0.11 17.65
C ALA A 473 10.18 0.93 18.74
N GLY A 474 11.47 1.09 19.08
CA GLY A 474 11.90 2.10 20.03
C GLY A 474 11.77 3.54 19.52
N VAL A 475 12.08 3.77 18.24
CA VAL A 475 11.89 5.07 17.57
C VAL A 475 10.41 5.46 17.58
N PHE A 476 9.51 4.58 17.19
CA PHE A 476 8.06 4.84 17.23
C PHE A 476 7.54 5.04 18.66
N GLY A 477 8.13 4.34 19.63
CA GLY A 477 7.89 4.57 21.06
C GLY A 477 8.23 5.98 21.54
N LEU A 478 9.14 6.72 20.89
CA LEU A 478 9.40 8.15 21.20
C LEU A 478 8.21 9.05 20.85
N ALA A 479 7.39 8.65 19.87
CA ALA A 479 6.10 9.27 19.55
C ALA A 479 4.93 8.59 20.27
N GLN A 480 5.20 7.69 21.24
CA GLN A 480 4.21 6.87 21.95
C GLN A 480 3.27 6.11 21.00
N ILE A 481 3.80 5.66 19.86
CA ILE A 481 3.08 4.81 18.92
C ILE A 481 3.43 3.36 19.27
N GLU A 482 2.42 2.60 19.64
CA GLU A 482 2.54 1.19 20.00
C GLU A 482 1.40 0.38 19.35
N PRO A 483 1.67 -0.89 18.96
CA PRO A 483 0.66 -1.73 18.33
C PRO A 483 -0.47 -2.04 19.30
N GLN A 484 -1.71 -1.86 18.84
CA GLN A 484 -2.91 -2.15 19.63
C GLN A 484 -3.17 -3.67 19.80
N VAL A 485 -2.58 -4.46 18.91
CA VAL A 485 -2.57 -5.92 18.95
C VAL A 485 -1.19 -6.42 18.54
N ARG A 486 -0.69 -7.44 19.23
CA ARG A 486 0.59 -8.07 18.94
C ARG A 486 0.36 -9.51 18.49
N VAL A 487 1.10 -9.95 17.48
CA VAL A 487 1.18 -11.36 17.07
C VAL A 487 2.48 -11.93 17.61
N LEU A 488 2.36 -12.83 18.58
CA LEU A 488 3.50 -13.44 19.26
C LEU A 488 3.63 -14.90 18.90
N ASP A 489 4.86 -15.38 18.71
CA ASP A 489 5.17 -16.80 18.56
C ASP A 489 5.02 -17.56 19.90
N SER A 490 5.24 -18.88 19.86
CA SER A 490 5.19 -19.74 21.05
C SER A 490 6.21 -19.39 22.14
N ALA A 491 7.26 -18.63 21.82
CA ALA A 491 8.25 -18.11 22.76
C ALA A 491 7.90 -16.70 23.27
N GLY A 492 6.75 -16.14 22.88
CA GLY A 492 6.31 -14.79 23.27
C GLY A 492 7.01 -13.66 22.52
N ARG A 493 7.73 -13.95 21.43
CA ARG A 493 8.43 -12.98 20.59
C ARG A 493 7.55 -12.55 19.43
N ARG A 494 7.79 -11.38 18.84
CA ARG A 494 7.11 -10.93 17.61
C ARG A 494 7.27 -11.98 16.51
N LEU A 495 6.17 -12.38 15.87
CA LEU A 495 6.22 -13.29 14.72
C LEU A 495 6.62 -12.51 13.45
N PRO A 496 7.79 -12.76 12.83
CA PRO A 496 8.22 -12.04 11.63
C PRO A 496 7.28 -12.28 10.46
N GLY A 497 6.93 -11.25 9.69
CA GLY A 497 6.04 -11.37 8.53
C GLY A 497 4.58 -11.65 8.84
N ALA A 498 4.14 -11.38 10.07
CA ALA A 498 2.73 -11.31 10.41
C ALA A 498 2.27 -9.86 10.30
N GLU A 499 1.26 -9.62 9.46
CA GLU A 499 0.65 -8.30 9.30
C GLU A 499 -0.69 -8.24 10.02
N ILE A 500 -1.02 -7.04 10.49
CA ILE A 500 -2.28 -6.73 11.16
C ILE A 500 -2.91 -5.54 10.45
N VAL A 501 -4.13 -5.70 9.95
CA VAL A 501 -4.91 -4.58 9.41
C VAL A 501 -6.17 -4.39 10.25
N ARG A 502 -6.41 -3.15 10.68
CA ARG A 502 -7.53 -2.78 11.56
C ARG A 502 -8.55 -1.92 10.82
N PHE A 503 -9.83 -2.15 11.09
CA PHE A 503 -10.94 -1.39 10.51
C PHE A 503 -11.92 -0.97 11.59
N ALA A 504 -12.36 0.29 11.54
CA ALA A 504 -13.44 0.79 12.38
C ALA A 504 -14.81 0.62 11.70
N ASN A 505 -15.78 0.20 12.50
CA ASN A 505 -17.19 0.11 12.18
C ASN A 505 -18.00 0.72 13.34
N GLY A 506 -18.13 2.06 13.31
CA GLY A 506 -18.58 2.84 14.47
C GLY A 506 -17.68 2.58 15.68
N ALA A 507 -18.25 2.06 16.76
CA ALA A 507 -17.51 1.69 17.97
C ALA A 507 -16.89 0.27 17.94
N HIS A 508 -17.16 -0.51 16.88
CA HIS A 508 -16.59 -1.85 16.70
C HIS A 508 -15.27 -1.75 15.93
N GLU A 509 -14.39 -2.71 16.18
CA GLU A 509 -13.13 -2.87 15.45
C GLU A 509 -13.04 -4.25 14.82
N HIS A 510 -12.74 -4.32 13.53
CA HIS A 510 -12.36 -5.54 12.84
C HIS A 510 -10.84 -5.63 12.75
N VAL A 511 -10.27 -6.78 13.08
CA VAL A 511 -8.82 -7.03 13.09
C VAL A 511 -8.53 -8.22 12.18
N ALA A 512 -7.88 -7.97 11.06
CA ALA A 512 -7.36 -9.00 10.17
C ALA A 512 -5.89 -9.31 10.54
N VAL A 513 -5.53 -10.59 10.60
CA VAL A 513 -4.16 -11.04 10.86
C VAL A 513 -3.78 -12.10 9.82
N PHE A 514 -2.66 -11.91 9.12
CA PHE A 514 -2.24 -12.83 8.05
C PHE A 514 -0.71 -12.83 7.85
N ARG A 515 -0.19 -13.80 7.10
CA ARG A 515 1.21 -13.77 6.64
C ARG A 515 1.34 -12.80 5.47
N ASN A 516 2.31 -11.90 5.56
CA ASN A 516 2.61 -10.87 4.57
C ASN A 516 3.92 -11.25 3.83
N PRO A 517 3.84 -12.06 2.77
CA PRO A 517 4.99 -12.44 1.98
C PRO A 517 5.55 -11.26 1.20
N GLN A 518 6.76 -11.44 0.67
CA GLN A 518 7.31 -10.52 -0.31
C GLN A 518 6.89 -10.95 -1.73
N THR A 519 6.30 -10.04 -2.49
CA THR A 519 5.75 -10.31 -3.84
C THR A 519 6.57 -9.67 -4.96
N ASP A 520 7.44 -8.72 -4.64
CA ASP A 520 8.34 -8.04 -5.58
C ASP A 520 9.76 -7.96 -5.00
N ASP A 521 10.78 -8.02 -5.85
CA ASP A 521 12.19 -7.93 -5.47
C ASP A 521 12.76 -6.52 -5.77
N GLY A 522 11.89 -5.52 -5.85
CA GLY A 522 12.26 -4.14 -6.11
C GLY A 522 13.28 -3.62 -5.10
N GLY A 523 14.41 -3.11 -5.60
CA GLY A 523 15.52 -2.60 -4.79
C GLY A 523 16.42 -3.65 -4.14
N TRP A 524 16.30 -4.94 -4.51
CA TRP A 524 17.19 -5.99 -4.01
C TRP A 524 18.59 -5.94 -4.62
N GLY A 525 18.75 -5.35 -5.81
CA GLY A 525 20.03 -5.30 -6.53
C GLY A 525 20.63 -6.70 -6.74
N ASP A 526 21.84 -6.90 -6.21
CA ASP A 526 22.58 -8.16 -6.32
C ASP A 526 22.23 -9.20 -5.23
N LEU A 527 21.24 -8.92 -4.36
CA LEU A 527 20.85 -9.88 -3.32
C LEU A 527 20.33 -11.20 -3.91
N PRO A 528 20.64 -12.36 -3.29
CA PRO A 528 20.31 -13.66 -3.87
C PRO A 528 18.81 -13.86 -4.12
N THR A 529 18.49 -14.49 -5.26
CA THR A 529 17.17 -15.02 -5.58
C THR A 529 17.19 -16.53 -5.80
N LEU A 530 16.03 -17.16 -5.76
CA LEU A 530 15.84 -18.54 -6.18
C LEU A 530 15.69 -18.61 -7.70
N PRO A 531 16.12 -19.70 -8.37
CA PRO A 531 15.72 -19.93 -9.75
C PRO A 531 14.20 -19.83 -9.89
N GLU A 532 13.71 -19.13 -10.90
CA GLU A 532 12.28 -18.90 -11.14
C GLU A 532 11.48 -20.21 -10.98
N ARG A 533 10.58 -20.24 -9.98
CA ARG A 533 9.68 -21.38 -9.73
C ARG A 533 8.27 -21.04 -10.20
N GLY A 534 8.14 -20.80 -11.51
CA GLY A 534 6.89 -20.31 -12.09
C GLY A 534 6.45 -18.99 -11.43
N TRP A 535 5.22 -18.92 -10.93
CA TRP A 535 4.62 -17.68 -10.45
C TRP A 535 5.01 -17.28 -9.01
N ALA A 536 5.68 -18.14 -8.24
CA ALA A 536 6.24 -17.75 -6.93
C ALA A 536 7.39 -16.73 -7.05
N GLY A 537 7.75 -16.39 -8.29
CA GLY A 537 8.86 -15.53 -8.61
C GLY A 537 10.18 -16.14 -8.17
N GLU A 538 11.17 -15.27 -8.04
CA GLU A 538 12.50 -15.64 -7.63
C GLU A 538 12.71 -15.46 -6.10
N ILE A 539 11.63 -15.27 -5.32
CA ILE A 539 11.69 -14.85 -3.92
C ILE A 539 11.43 -16.03 -2.98
N ASP A 540 12.34 -16.27 -2.02
CA ASP A 540 12.16 -17.32 -1.00
C ASP A 540 11.27 -16.84 0.15
N ASN A 541 9.97 -17.15 0.07
CA ASN A 541 9.04 -16.91 1.16
C ASN A 541 8.95 -18.07 2.17
N SER A 542 9.69 -19.17 2.02
CA SER A 542 9.46 -20.43 2.74
C SER A 542 9.46 -20.32 4.28
N LEU A 543 10.12 -19.31 4.85
CA LEU A 543 10.04 -18.97 6.27
C LEU A 543 8.61 -18.58 6.70
N LEU A 544 7.87 -17.91 5.81
CA LEU A 544 6.54 -17.40 6.03
C LEU A 544 5.43 -18.39 5.68
N GLU A 545 5.75 -19.41 4.89
CA GLU A 545 4.81 -20.39 4.31
C GLU A 545 4.55 -21.61 5.21
N LYS A 546 4.59 -21.41 6.52
CA LYS A 546 4.40 -22.47 7.51
C LYS A 546 3.30 -22.07 8.48
N PRO A 547 2.41 -23.01 8.88
CA PRO A 547 1.52 -22.78 10.00
C PRO A 547 2.29 -22.35 11.24
N ALA A 548 1.82 -21.32 11.92
CA ALA A 548 2.46 -20.79 13.11
C ALA A 548 1.47 -20.82 14.29
N GLU A 549 1.86 -21.47 15.39
CA GLU A 549 1.18 -21.32 16.67
C GLU A 549 1.45 -19.90 17.20
N ILE A 550 0.39 -19.13 17.36
CA ILE A 550 0.46 -17.72 17.75
C ILE A 550 -0.36 -17.41 18.99
N THR A 551 0.05 -16.36 19.70
CA THR A 551 -0.77 -15.64 20.66
C THR A 551 -1.06 -14.25 20.12
N LEU A 552 -2.34 -13.95 19.90
CA LEU A 552 -2.81 -12.58 19.71
C LEU A 552 -2.95 -11.93 21.08
N ALA A 553 -2.35 -10.76 21.28
CA ALA A 553 -2.39 -10.05 22.55
C ALA A 553 -2.80 -8.58 22.36
N TRP A 554 -3.89 -8.19 23.04
CA TRP A 554 -4.41 -6.82 23.11
C TRP A 554 -4.09 -6.18 24.46
N SER A 555 -4.20 -4.85 24.52
CA SER A 555 -3.98 -4.07 25.75
C SER A 555 -5.05 -4.30 26.83
N ALA A 556 -6.26 -4.69 26.45
CA ALA A 556 -7.38 -4.91 27.37
C ALA A 556 -8.27 -6.09 26.95
N ALA A 557 -9.01 -6.65 27.91
CA ALA A 557 -10.03 -7.65 27.63
C ALA A 557 -11.29 -6.98 27.08
N MET A 558 -11.78 -7.44 25.93
CA MET A 558 -13.02 -6.98 25.32
C MET A 558 -13.76 -8.15 24.68
N PRO A 559 -15.11 -8.12 24.61
CA PRO A 559 -15.88 -9.07 23.80
C PRO A 559 -15.30 -9.18 22.39
N THR A 560 -14.89 -10.39 22.03
CA THR A 560 -14.18 -10.70 20.79
C THR A 560 -14.85 -11.87 20.07
N TYR A 561 -15.08 -11.71 18.77
CA TYR A 561 -15.71 -12.70 17.90
C TYR A 561 -14.75 -13.09 16.78
N ASP A 562 -14.55 -14.39 16.57
CA ASP A 562 -13.87 -14.95 15.40
C ASP A 562 -14.85 -15.01 14.24
N ALA A 563 -14.79 -14.03 13.34
CA ALA A 563 -15.78 -13.84 12.28
C ALA A 563 -15.71 -14.96 11.22
N ARG A 564 -14.51 -15.46 10.92
CA ARG A 564 -14.32 -16.58 9.98
C ARG A 564 -14.62 -17.92 10.63
N GLY A 565 -14.15 -18.13 11.86
CA GLY A 565 -14.42 -19.34 12.62
C GLY A 565 -15.84 -19.43 13.19
N LYS A 566 -16.64 -18.35 13.10
CA LYS A 566 -18.02 -18.24 13.59
C LYS A 566 -18.14 -18.56 15.10
N ARG A 567 -17.24 -18.00 15.91
CA ARG A 567 -17.18 -18.26 17.36
C ARG A 567 -17.18 -16.97 18.18
N ASP A 568 -17.98 -16.96 19.25
CA ASP A 568 -17.89 -15.98 20.33
C ASP A 568 -16.79 -16.42 21.30
N LEU A 569 -15.72 -15.64 21.42
CA LEU A 569 -14.58 -15.93 22.30
C LEU A 569 -14.77 -15.32 23.69
N GLY A 570 -15.86 -14.58 23.92
CA GLY A 570 -16.11 -13.83 25.14
C GLY A 570 -15.16 -12.63 25.29
N ALA A 571 -15.06 -12.12 26.52
CA ALA A 571 -14.18 -10.99 26.84
C ALA A 571 -12.73 -11.46 27.04
N VAL A 572 -11.86 -11.20 26.05
CA VAL A 572 -10.48 -11.69 26.04
C VAL A 572 -9.47 -10.60 25.70
N ALA A 573 -8.33 -10.64 26.40
CA ALA A 573 -7.15 -9.83 26.08
C ALA A 573 -6.08 -10.63 25.33
N LYS A 574 -6.18 -11.97 25.33
CA LYS A 574 -5.27 -12.88 24.65
C LYS A 574 -6.02 -14.08 24.07
N VAL A 575 -5.62 -14.52 22.89
CA VAL A 575 -6.16 -15.72 22.22
C VAL A 575 -5.02 -16.51 21.59
N GLN A 576 -5.01 -17.82 21.80
CA GLN A 576 -4.08 -18.76 21.16
C GLN A 576 -4.73 -19.41 19.94
N MET A 577 -3.98 -19.50 18.84
CA MET A 577 -4.49 -19.97 17.56
C MET A 577 -3.38 -20.36 16.60
N VAL A 578 -3.74 -21.11 15.56
CA VAL A 578 -2.87 -21.39 14.42
C VAL A 578 -3.11 -20.34 13.34
N LEU A 579 -2.05 -19.64 12.95
CA LEU A 579 -2.06 -18.78 11.78
C LEU A 579 -1.68 -19.62 10.56
N ASP A 580 -2.64 -19.84 9.66
CA ASP A 580 -2.40 -20.48 8.38
C ASP A 580 -1.63 -19.53 7.45
N PRO A 581 -0.63 -20.01 6.69
CA PRO A 581 0.18 -19.14 5.85
C PRO A 581 -0.56 -18.51 4.66
N TRP A 582 -1.69 -19.08 4.27
CA TRP A 582 -2.45 -18.71 3.07
C TRP A 582 -3.81 -18.10 3.37
N SER A 583 -4.26 -18.20 4.63
CA SER A 583 -5.60 -17.81 5.06
C SER A 583 -5.55 -16.85 6.26
N PRO A 584 -6.27 -15.70 6.21
CA PRO A 584 -6.23 -14.72 7.28
C PRO A 584 -7.08 -15.12 8.49
N LEU A 585 -6.77 -14.65 9.69
CA LEU A 585 -7.73 -14.63 10.79
C LEU A 585 -8.47 -13.27 10.77
N VAL A 586 -9.76 -13.25 11.07
CA VAL A 586 -10.54 -12.00 11.17
C VAL A 586 -11.35 -11.98 12.45
N PHE A 587 -11.08 -11.01 13.31
CA PHE A 587 -11.78 -10.81 14.57
C PHE A 587 -12.64 -9.56 14.53
N THR A 588 -13.74 -9.57 15.27
CA THR A 588 -14.45 -8.35 15.63
C THR A 588 -14.38 -8.14 17.13
N ARG A 589 -13.95 -6.96 17.55
CA ARG A 589 -13.89 -6.52 18.95
C ARG A 589 -14.90 -5.43 19.17
N THR A 590 -15.61 -5.51 20.29
CA THR A 590 -16.75 -4.62 20.58
C THR A 590 -16.68 -4.14 22.03
N PRO A 591 -17.16 -2.92 22.35
CA PRO A 591 -17.15 -2.42 23.72
C PRO A 591 -18.08 -3.21 24.67
N ASN A 592 -19.19 -3.72 24.13
CA ASN A 592 -20.18 -4.54 24.84
C ASN A 592 -20.57 -5.73 23.94
N PRO A 593 -21.04 -6.86 24.51
CA PRO A 593 -21.53 -7.98 23.72
C PRO A 593 -22.56 -7.55 22.66
N ILE A 594 -22.46 -8.13 21.46
CA ILE A 594 -23.32 -7.79 20.33
C ILE A 594 -24.77 -8.20 20.65
N PRO A 595 -25.77 -7.30 20.49
CA PRO A 595 -27.16 -7.64 20.73
C PRO A 595 -27.68 -8.74 19.80
N GLU A 596 -28.60 -9.56 20.30
CA GLU A 596 -29.17 -10.66 19.53
C GLU A 596 -29.93 -10.16 18.30
N LEU A 597 -29.72 -10.86 17.17
CA LEU A 597 -30.46 -10.62 15.93
C LEU A 597 -31.84 -11.28 16.05
N ARG A 598 -32.86 -10.60 15.54
CA ARG A 598 -34.21 -11.17 15.38
C ARG A 598 -34.61 -11.07 13.92
N VAL A 599 -35.25 -12.12 13.42
CA VAL A 599 -35.82 -12.16 12.06
C VAL A 599 -37.31 -12.40 12.16
N GLY A 600 -38.09 -11.56 11.49
CA GLY A 600 -39.54 -11.65 11.40
C GLY A 600 -39.98 -11.76 9.94
N VAL A 601 -40.96 -12.61 9.69
CA VAL A 601 -41.60 -12.79 8.37
C VAL A 601 -43.12 -12.86 8.56
N PRO A 602 -43.93 -12.51 7.55
CA PRO A 602 -45.36 -12.79 7.56
C PRO A 602 -45.61 -14.30 7.66
N GLU A 603 -46.67 -14.73 8.35
CA GLU A 603 -47.01 -16.17 8.45
C GLU A 603 -47.38 -16.78 7.10
N GLN A 604 -47.98 -15.98 6.22
CA GLN A 604 -48.42 -16.40 4.90
C GLN A 604 -48.14 -15.29 3.87
N VAL A 605 -47.67 -15.70 2.68
CA VAL A 605 -47.41 -14.81 1.54
C VAL A 605 -48.04 -15.42 0.29
N GLN A 606 -48.57 -14.58 -0.60
CA GLN A 606 -49.07 -15.02 -1.91
C GLN A 606 -47.93 -15.03 -2.93
N ALA A 607 -47.88 -16.03 -3.81
CA ALA A 607 -46.92 -16.06 -4.93
C ALA A 607 -47.05 -14.80 -5.80
N GLY A 608 -45.92 -14.23 -6.22
CA GLY A 608 -45.86 -12.94 -6.92
C GLY A 608 -45.94 -11.70 -6.02
N ALA A 609 -46.31 -11.83 -4.74
CA ALA A 609 -46.29 -10.72 -3.79
C ALA A 609 -44.92 -10.58 -3.10
N PRO A 610 -44.53 -9.36 -2.66
CA PRO A 610 -43.26 -9.19 -1.97
C PRO A 610 -43.31 -9.77 -0.55
N LEU A 611 -42.38 -10.68 -0.24
CA LEU A 611 -42.07 -11.11 1.11
C LEU A 611 -41.27 -10.00 1.83
N ALA A 612 -41.78 -9.51 2.95
CA ALA A 612 -41.12 -8.54 3.82
C ALA A 612 -40.40 -9.25 4.97
N VAL A 613 -39.07 -9.35 4.91
CA VAL A 613 -38.24 -9.89 5.99
C VAL A 613 -37.79 -8.73 6.88
N THR A 614 -38.21 -8.75 8.14
CA THR A 614 -37.87 -7.73 9.14
C THR A 614 -36.68 -8.20 9.96
N LEU A 615 -35.57 -7.47 9.92
CA LEU A 615 -34.41 -7.67 10.76
C LEU A 615 -34.45 -6.66 11.91
N GLY A 616 -34.45 -7.17 13.13
CA GLY A 616 -34.45 -6.40 14.36
C GLY A 616 -33.30 -6.81 15.27
N MET A 617 -33.04 -6.00 16.28
CA MET A 617 -32.05 -6.29 17.31
C MET A 617 -32.69 -6.16 18.68
N GLU A 618 -32.27 -6.99 19.63
CA GLU A 618 -32.76 -6.91 21.01
C GLU A 618 -32.44 -5.56 21.66
N ALA A 619 -31.29 -4.98 21.30
CA ALA A 619 -30.88 -3.65 21.72
C ALA A 619 -30.30 -2.87 20.52
N PRO A 620 -30.37 -1.52 20.55
CA PRO A 620 -29.75 -0.68 19.53
C PRO A 620 -28.24 -0.91 19.39
N LEU A 621 -27.72 -0.76 18.18
CA LEU A 621 -26.28 -0.73 17.93
C LEU A 621 -25.69 0.62 18.36
N PRO A 622 -24.39 0.68 18.69
CA PRO A 622 -23.68 1.94 18.83
C PRO A 622 -23.82 2.82 17.58
N GLN A 623 -23.76 4.15 17.75
CA GLN A 623 -23.88 5.09 16.64
C GLN A 623 -22.82 4.81 15.55
N GLY A 624 -23.25 4.79 14.30
CA GLY A 624 -22.37 4.56 13.14
C GLY A 624 -21.90 3.11 12.97
N THR A 625 -22.33 2.19 13.83
CA THR A 625 -22.06 0.75 13.70
C THR A 625 -23.13 0.09 12.85
N PHE A 626 -22.71 -0.83 11.99
CA PHE A 626 -23.59 -1.68 11.18
C PHE A 626 -23.22 -3.17 11.34
N ARG A 627 -24.15 -4.05 10.94
CA ARG A 627 -23.92 -5.49 10.74
C ARG A 627 -24.14 -5.86 9.28
N ILE A 628 -23.46 -6.89 8.84
CA ILE A 628 -23.79 -7.58 7.60
C ILE A 628 -24.49 -8.87 7.97
N VAL A 629 -25.70 -9.06 7.45
CA VAL A 629 -26.52 -10.26 7.64
C VAL A 629 -26.72 -10.92 6.28
N ARG A 630 -26.32 -12.19 6.15
CA ARG A 630 -26.62 -13.00 4.97
C ARG A 630 -28.01 -13.61 5.14
N LEU A 631 -28.92 -13.27 4.25
CA LEU A 631 -30.24 -13.88 4.16
C LEU A 631 -30.20 -14.98 3.13
N GLU A 632 -30.69 -16.15 3.52
CA GLU A 632 -30.82 -17.31 2.66
C GLU A 632 -32.25 -17.83 2.71
N LEU A 633 -32.80 -18.17 1.55
CA LEU A 633 -34.15 -18.73 1.44
C LEU A 633 -34.06 -20.18 1.02
N ALA A 634 -34.85 -21.03 1.67
CA ALA A 634 -35.07 -22.40 1.27
C ALA A 634 -36.55 -22.64 0.96
N ALA A 635 -36.80 -23.26 -0.19
CA ALA A 635 -38.10 -23.71 -0.64
C ALA A 635 -38.58 -24.91 0.22
N PRO A 636 -39.81 -25.41 0.01
CA PRO A 636 -40.30 -26.60 0.67
C PRO A 636 -39.31 -27.78 0.54
N GLU A 637 -39.29 -28.63 1.56
CA GLU A 637 -38.34 -29.74 1.70
C GLU A 637 -36.87 -29.31 1.90
N GLY A 638 -36.59 -28.01 2.06
CA GLY A 638 -35.27 -27.49 2.41
C GLY A 638 -34.36 -27.22 1.21
N HIS A 639 -34.90 -27.20 -0.01
CA HIS A 639 -34.12 -26.89 -1.21
C HIS A 639 -33.65 -25.42 -1.17
N PRO A 640 -32.34 -25.13 -1.18
CA PRO A 640 -31.84 -23.75 -1.17
C PRO A 640 -32.21 -23.02 -2.47
N CYS A 641 -32.59 -21.76 -2.35
CA CYS A 641 -32.92 -20.89 -3.48
C CYS A 641 -31.89 -19.77 -3.61
N GLU A 642 -30.78 -20.07 -4.28
CA GLU A 642 -29.63 -19.17 -4.39
C GLU A 642 -29.96 -17.80 -5.00
N LEU A 643 -30.95 -17.75 -5.90
CA LEU A 643 -31.42 -16.52 -6.56
C LEU A 643 -31.92 -15.46 -5.56
N TYR A 644 -32.40 -15.89 -4.40
CA TYR A 644 -32.86 -14.98 -3.35
C TYR A 644 -31.77 -14.63 -2.35
N ASN A 645 -30.71 -15.44 -2.25
CA ASN A 645 -29.70 -15.27 -1.21
C ASN A 645 -28.92 -13.96 -1.38
N ARG A 646 -28.85 -13.13 -0.35
CA ARG A 646 -28.19 -11.82 -0.44
C ARG A 646 -27.65 -11.33 0.91
N ASN A 647 -26.67 -10.43 0.84
CA ASN A 647 -26.15 -9.72 2.00
C ASN A 647 -26.92 -8.43 2.23
N VAL A 648 -27.33 -8.19 3.47
CA VAL A 648 -28.06 -6.99 3.89
C VAL A 648 -27.22 -6.27 4.94
N ARG A 649 -27.08 -4.96 4.77
CA ARG A 649 -26.48 -4.09 5.79
C ARG A 649 -27.57 -3.63 6.74
N VAL A 650 -27.44 -3.98 8.02
CA VAL A 650 -28.39 -3.63 9.08
C VAL A 650 -27.75 -2.61 10.01
N GLU A 651 -28.42 -1.49 10.24
CA GLU A 651 -27.98 -0.43 11.15
C GLU A 651 -28.75 -0.53 12.48
N SER A 652 -28.70 0.51 13.32
CA SER A 652 -29.31 0.45 14.65
C SER A 652 -30.86 0.37 14.65
N THR A 653 -31.50 0.75 13.55
CA THR A 653 -32.96 0.65 13.40
C THR A 653 -33.35 -0.66 12.74
N SER A 654 -34.56 -1.15 13.00
CA SER A 654 -35.06 -2.32 12.30
C SER A 654 -35.04 -2.10 10.78
N HIS A 655 -34.55 -3.08 10.05
CA HIS A 655 -34.44 -3.07 8.59
C HIS A 655 -35.49 -4.00 7.99
N VAL A 656 -36.16 -3.56 6.92
CA VAL A 656 -37.11 -4.40 6.19
C VAL A 656 -36.56 -4.67 4.81
N GLU A 657 -36.16 -5.92 4.56
CA GLU A 657 -35.71 -6.39 3.27
C GLU A 657 -36.88 -7.00 2.49
N ARG A 658 -37.01 -6.64 1.21
CA ARG A 658 -38.10 -7.16 0.36
C ARG A 658 -37.59 -8.16 -0.68
N PHE A 659 -38.25 -9.31 -0.73
CA PHE A 659 -38.01 -10.38 -1.71
C PHE A 659 -39.21 -10.49 -2.63
N HIS A 660 -38.99 -10.42 -3.93
CA HIS A 660 -40.06 -10.60 -4.92
C HIS A 660 -40.10 -12.08 -5.28
N LEU A 661 -41.01 -12.82 -4.66
CA LEU A 661 -41.21 -14.24 -4.92
C LEU A 661 -41.85 -14.40 -6.30
N ALA A 662 -41.44 -15.43 -7.04
CA ALA A 662 -41.94 -15.70 -8.37
C ALA A 662 -43.37 -16.25 -8.32
N TYR A 663 -44.15 -16.02 -9.38
CA TYR A 663 -45.51 -16.57 -9.51
C TYR A 663 -45.54 -18.11 -9.52
N ASN A 664 -44.44 -18.74 -9.94
CA ASN A 664 -44.29 -20.18 -10.05
C ASN A 664 -43.38 -20.77 -8.96
N ASP A 665 -43.07 -20.02 -7.91
CA ASP A 665 -42.41 -20.58 -6.72
C ASP A 665 -43.31 -21.64 -6.08
N PRO A 666 -42.76 -22.77 -5.61
CA PRO A 666 -43.56 -23.87 -5.07
C PRO A 666 -44.34 -23.49 -3.81
N ASP A 667 -45.62 -23.86 -3.80
CA ASP A 667 -46.48 -23.81 -2.62
C ASP A 667 -45.90 -24.62 -1.47
N GLY A 668 -46.03 -24.11 -0.24
CA GLY A 668 -45.65 -24.84 0.97
C GLY A 668 -44.91 -23.99 1.98
N GLN A 669 -44.23 -24.67 2.92
CA GLN A 669 -43.49 -24.00 3.98
C GLN A 669 -42.08 -23.64 3.49
N TRP A 670 -41.80 -22.34 3.47
CA TRP A 670 -40.50 -21.77 3.16
C TRP A 670 -39.76 -21.38 4.44
N ARG A 671 -38.44 -21.33 4.35
CA ARG A 671 -37.56 -20.91 5.44
C ARG A 671 -36.70 -19.73 5.02
N VAL A 672 -36.57 -18.76 5.90
CA VAL A 672 -35.60 -17.67 5.83
C VAL A 672 -34.59 -17.89 6.94
N THR A 673 -33.32 -17.98 6.58
CA THR A 673 -32.20 -18.10 7.50
C THR A 673 -31.37 -16.84 7.43
N ALA A 674 -31.18 -16.18 8.58
CA ALA A 674 -30.38 -14.98 8.73
C ALA A 674 -29.08 -15.31 9.46
N HIS A 675 -27.96 -15.24 8.76
CA HIS A 675 -26.62 -15.45 9.34
C HIS A 675 -25.97 -14.10 9.63
N ASP A 676 -25.66 -13.85 10.89
CA ASP A 676 -24.88 -12.66 11.26
C ASP A 676 -23.38 -12.95 11.14
N LEU A 677 -22.73 -12.21 10.23
CA LEU A 677 -21.32 -12.42 9.90
C LEU A 677 -20.38 -12.07 11.05
N VAL A 678 -20.81 -11.21 11.97
CA VAL A 678 -19.95 -10.74 13.07
C VAL A 678 -19.95 -11.73 14.24
N SER A 679 -21.13 -12.12 14.73
CA SER A 679 -21.25 -13.05 15.86
C SER A 679 -21.16 -14.52 15.46
N GLY A 680 -21.33 -14.85 14.18
CA GLY A 680 -21.43 -16.22 13.69
C GLY A 680 -22.76 -16.91 14.02
N ARG A 681 -23.71 -16.20 14.63
CA ARG A 681 -25.03 -16.73 15.00
C ARG A 681 -25.97 -16.75 13.81
N THR A 682 -26.87 -17.72 13.84
CA THR A 682 -27.92 -17.90 12.83
C THR A 682 -29.29 -17.85 13.48
N VAL A 683 -30.25 -17.19 12.83
CA VAL A 683 -31.64 -17.11 13.28
C VAL A 683 -32.54 -17.49 12.11
N GLU A 684 -33.55 -18.31 12.36
CA GLU A 684 -34.47 -18.80 11.34
C GLU A 684 -35.91 -18.31 11.58
N ALA A 685 -36.63 -18.10 10.49
CA ALA A 685 -38.09 -17.96 10.50
C ALA A 685 -38.70 -18.69 9.30
N SER A 686 -39.99 -19.00 9.39
CA SER A 686 -40.71 -19.70 8.34
C SER A 686 -42.01 -19.00 7.98
N PHE A 687 -42.39 -19.10 6.72
CA PHE A 687 -43.65 -18.60 6.19
C PHE A 687 -44.27 -19.63 5.24
N THR A 688 -45.57 -19.55 5.02
CA THR A 688 -46.27 -20.38 4.03
C THR A 688 -46.46 -19.58 2.75
N LEU A 689 -45.96 -20.09 1.63
CA LEU A 689 -46.27 -19.56 0.30
C LEU A 689 -47.50 -20.27 -0.27
N ARG A 690 -48.44 -19.51 -0.84
CA ARG A 690 -49.58 -20.05 -1.60
C ARG A 690 -49.77 -19.29 -2.90
N THR A 691 -50.10 -19.99 -3.96
CA THR A 691 -50.44 -19.39 -5.26
C THR A 691 -51.82 -18.75 -5.29
#